data_AF-A0A6H2HC87-F1
#
_entry.id   AF-A0A6H2HC87-F1
#
_cell.length_a   1.000
_cell.length_b   1.000
_cell.length_c   1.000
_cell.angle_alpha   90.00
_cell.angle_beta   90.00
_cell.angle_gamma   90.00
#
_symmetry.space_group_name_H-M   'P 1'
#
loop_
_entity.id
_entity.type
_entity.pdbx_description
1 polymer ?
#
loop_
_entity_poly.entity_id
_entity_poly.type
_entity_poly.pdbx_seq_one_letter_code
_entity_poly.pdbx_strand_id
1 'polypeptide(L)'
;MKHLAGQNILVLGLGISGLALARWCVRCGAQVTVADTRAQPPQLAALKAELPAVQFVAGAFDANLFGSAVFDLVLKSPGLSPTAIAGVIDAAQARGTACGNELSLFAQALADLKQTQGYAPKVIAITGTNGKTTVTSLTGQLVARAGKSVAVAGNIGPSLLDTLTQKLAVQALRLAEQAAEQEIERALIDEQQQDAQAQAASLGSHAAQSGVVSSASVQVEIVTDVAAADSQASSVVKEAQATETQAAPEKDSASEESSDEIDDEKIDAVVDELADDCADQALDETTDDEITPVVLQVPEAEPLVSQFLPDVWVLELSSFQLDGVRNFEPTTAAVLNISQDHLDWHGSMQAYCAAKANVYGPNSLMLLNRNDERVMRALPALVKGKQLRSYFTFGSDVPQRPGDYGIETVGGMAWLVRAAEADETIKRRKIADEVVLYVQRLMPLDALRIQGRHNATNALAALGLAGAAGCGLAAMLHGLRDYRGEPHRMQSVAVLADVEYFDDSKGTNVGATVAALAGLGATRQLVLILGGEGKGQDFSPLLEPITRYARAVVLIGRDAGLIRSALGGTQVRLLDAENMQAAVQIAAEQAQSGDAVLLSPACASFDMFDNYEHRAHVFCDAVQSMAADLGVLL
;
A
#
# COMPACT_ATOMS: atom_id res chain seq x y z
N MET A 1 -6.33 -5.36 23.49
CA MET A 1 -7.71 -5.42 22.96
C MET A 1 -8.63 -6.10 23.97
N LYS A 2 -8.95 -5.39 25.07
CA LYS A 2 -9.77 -5.94 26.17
C LYS A 2 -11.26 -5.66 26.00
N HIS A 3 -11.65 -4.82 25.03
CA HIS A 3 -13.02 -4.31 24.94
C HIS A 3 -14.04 -5.37 24.53
N LEU A 4 -13.68 -6.37 23.71
CA LEU A 4 -14.60 -7.42 23.26
C LEU A 4 -14.66 -8.63 24.21
N ALA A 5 -13.80 -8.68 25.23
CA ALA A 5 -13.73 -9.83 26.13
C ALA A 5 -15.06 -9.99 26.89
N GLY A 6 -15.64 -11.19 26.81
CA GLY A 6 -16.92 -11.50 27.44
C GLY A 6 -18.17 -10.91 26.76
N GLN A 7 -18.02 -10.17 25.65
CA GLN A 7 -19.16 -9.67 24.89
C GLN A 7 -19.80 -10.76 24.02
N ASN A 8 -21.10 -10.65 23.80
CA ASN A 8 -21.86 -11.46 22.86
C ASN A 8 -21.96 -10.75 21.51
N ILE A 9 -21.36 -11.35 20.48
CA ILE A 9 -21.23 -10.74 19.16
C ILE A 9 -21.99 -11.56 18.12
N LEU A 10 -22.85 -10.89 17.35
CA LEU A 10 -23.53 -11.47 16.20
C LEU A 10 -22.80 -11.07 14.91
N VAL A 11 -22.30 -12.05 14.17
CA VAL A 11 -21.70 -11.86 12.83
C VAL A 11 -22.71 -12.26 11.76
N LEU A 12 -23.06 -11.34 10.88
CA LEU A 12 -23.97 -11.55 9.76
C LEU A 12 -23.18 -11.85 8.47
N GLY A 13 -23.43 -13.03 7.91
CA GLY A 13 -22.79 -13.58 6.73
C GLY A 13 -21.42 -14.16 7.06
N LEU A 14 -21.20 -15.44 6.71
CA LEU A 14 -19.90 -16.09 6.91
C LEU A 14 -18.92 -15.67 5.81
N GLY A 15 -18.74 -16.46 4.75
CA GLY A 15 -17.74 -16.14 3.71
C GLY A 15 -16.34 -15.87 4.29
N ILE A 16 -15.48 -15.20 3.51
CA ILE A 16 -14.10 -14.90 3.96
C ILE A 16 -14.09 -13.83 5.05
N SER A 17 -14.73 -12.68 4.82
CA SER A 17 -14.77 -11.58 5.81
C SER A 17 -15.49 -11.96 7.11
N GLY A 18 -16.58 -12.73 7.06
CA GLY A 18 -17.28 -13.15 8.28
C GLY A 18 -16.49 -14.18 9.08
N LEU A 19 -15.73 -15.06 8.43
CA LEU A 19 -14.79 -15.94 9.13
C LEU A 19 -13.68 -15.13 9.82
N ALA A 20 -13.11 -14.14 9.13
CA ALA A 20 -12.12 -13.23 9.71
C ALA A 20 -12.67 -12.45 10.93
N LEU A 21 -13.90 -11.93 10.83
CA LEU A 21 -14.62 -11.31 11.95
C LEU A 21 -14.76 -12.28 13.13
N ALA A 22 -15.23 -13.51 12.89
CA ALA A 22 -15.41 -14.51 13.94
C ALA A 22 -14.10 -14.88 14.62
N ARG A 23 -13.04 -15.15 13.85
CA ARG A 23 -11.68 -15.43 14.36
C ARG A 23 -11.19 -14.29 15.24
N TRP A 24 -11.33 -13.06 14.78
CA TRP A 24 -10.89 -11.87 15.51
C TRP A 24 -11.64 -11.69 16.83
N CYS A 25 -12.97 -11.82 16.81
CA CYS A 25 -13.81 -11.69 17.99
C CYS A 25 -13.48 -12.77 19.03
N VAL A 26 -13.35 -14.05 18.61
CA VAL A 26 -12.94 -15.15 19.50
C VAL A 26 -11.54 -14.90 20.07
N ARG A 27 -10.59 -14.45 19.24
CA ARG A 27 -9.24 -14.06 19.69
C ARG A 27 -9.27 -12.98 20.78
N CYS A 28 -10.21 -12.05 20.69
CA CYS A 28 -10.42 -11.00 21.70
C CYS A 28 -11.23 -11.46 22.92
N GLY A 29 -11.62 -12.74 23.00
CA GLY A 29 -12.35 -13.33 24.12
C GLY A 29 -13.87 -13.13 24.07
N ALA A 30 -14.44 -12.82 22.91
CA ALA A 30 -15.89 -12.68 22.74
C ALA A 30 -16.58 -14.04 22.55
N GLN A 31 -17.85 -14.11 22.94
CA GLN A 31 -18.76 -15.19 22.56
C GLN A 31 -19.40 -14.82 21.22
N VAL A 32 -19.25 -15.67 20.21
CA VAL A 32 -19.63 -15.33 18.84
C VAL A 32 -20.73 -16.25 18.33
N THR A 33 -21.75 -15.64 17.75
CA THR A 33 -22.75 -16.30 16.92
C THR A 33 -22.61 -15.83 15.48
N VAL A 34 -22.46 -16.75 14.54
CA VAL A 34 -22.44 -16.46 13.10
C VAL A 34 -23.79 -16.86 12.50
N ALA A 35 -24.45 -15.92 11.83
CA ALA A 35 -25.68 -16.16 11.10
C ALA A 35 -25.45 -16.06 9.58
N ASP A 36 -26.01 -16.98 8.79
CA ASP A 36 -26.03 -16.91 7.33
C ASP A 36 -27.40 -17.34 6.78
N THR A 37 -27.84 -16.74 5.67
CA THR A 37 -29.11 -17.11 5.04
C THR A 37 -29.06 -18.51 4.43
N ARG A 38 -27.86 -18.99 4.09
CA ARG A 38 -27.64 -20.33 3.54
C ARG A 38 -27.44 -21.35 4.66
N ALA A 39 -27.96 -22.55 4.47
CA ALA A 39 -27.69 -23.67 5.38
C ALA A 39 -26.24 -24.17 5.30
N GLN A 40 -25.62 -24.06 4.12
CA GLN A 40 -24.23 -24.43 3.87
C GLN A 40 -23.49 -23.30 3.14
N PRO A 41 -23.15 -22.19 3.83
CA PRO A 41 -22.38 -21.13 3.23
C PRO A 41 -20.92 -21.57 3.02
N PRO A 42 -20.20 -20.91 2.10
CA PRO A 42 -18.75 -21.05 2.01
C PRO A 42 -18.10 -20.80 3.37
N GLN A 43 -17.00 -21.52 3.66
CA GLN A 43 -16.25 -21.46 4.92
C GLN A 43 -16.94 -22.07 6.16
N LEU A 44 -18.12 -22.68 6.06
CA LEU A 44 -18.77 -23.32 7.22
C LEU A 44 -17.92 -24.46 7.80
N ALA A 45 -17.27 -25.25 6.95
CA ALA A 45 -16.38 -26.33 7.39
C ALA A 45 -15.16 -25.76 8.15
N ALA A 46 -14.54 -24.70 7.64
CA ALA A 46 -13.43 -24.01 8.30
C ALA A 46 -13.86 -23.41 9.64
N LEU A 47 -15.02 -22.74 9.71
CA LEU A 47 -15.57 -22.21 10.95
C LEU A 47 -15.70 -23.29 12.04
N LYS A 48 -16.30 -24.44 11.69
CA LYS A 48 -16.51 -25.55 12.64
C LYS A 48 -15.19 -26.20 13.08
N ALA A 49 -14.22 -26.31 12.17
CA ALA A 49 -12.92 -26.91 12.46
C ALA A 49 -12.06 -26.01 13.35
N GLU A 50 -12.03 -24.71 13.07
CA GLU A 50 -11.15 -23.75 13.74
C GLU A 50 -11.76 -23.15 15.00
N LEU A 51 -13.08 -22.93 15.00
CA LEU A 51 -13.81 -22.22 16.06
C LEU A 51 -15.01 -23.05 16.56
N PRO A 52 -14.79 -24.22 17.19
CA PRO A 52 -15.87 -25.13 17.59
C PRO A 52 -16.83 -24.54 18.65
N ALA A 53 -16.39 -23.50 19.37
CA ALA A 53 -17.20 -22.79 20.36
C ALA A 53 -18.17 -21.77 19.72
N VAL A 54 -18.01 -21.44 18.44
CA VAL A 54 -18.87 -20.48 17.74
C VAL A 54 -20.19 -21.13 17.36
N GLN A 55 -21.29 -20.48 17.72
CA GLN A 55 -22.61 -20.93 17.31
C GLN A 55 -22.89 -20.52 15.86
N PHE A 56 -23.30 -21.47 15.00
CA PHE A 56 -23.76 -21.18 13.65
C PHE A 56 -25.28 -21.27 13.57
N VAL A 57 -25.92 -20.26 12.99
CA VAL A 57 -27.37 -20.19 12.78
C VAL A 57 -27.64 -19.97 11.30
N ALA A 58 -28.37 -20.91 10.69
CA ALA A 58 -28.88 -20.74 9.33
C ALA A 58 -30.31 -20.19 9.38
N GLY A 59 -30.60 -19.16 8.58
CA GLY A 59 -31.96 -18.61 8.51
C GLY A 59 -32.05 -17.18 7.98
N ALA A 60 -33.27 -16.67 7.87
CA ALA A 60 -33.52 -15.31 7.44
C ALA A 60 -32.88 -14.28 8.40
N PHE A 61 -32.43 -13.16 7.83
CA PHE A 61 -31.92 -12.03 8.58
C PHE A 61 -33.08 -11.13 9.05
N ASP A 62 -33.77 -11.59 10.08
CA ASP A 62 -34.87 -10.86 10.71
C ASP A 62 -34.69 -10.74 12.24
N ALA A 63 -35.64 -10.09 12.90
CA ALA A 63 -35.59 -9.85 14.34
C ALA A 63 -35.56 -11.14 15.20
N ASN A 64 -35.95 -12.30 14.65
CA ASN A 64 -35.95 -13.57 15.36
C ASN A 64 -34.54 -14.06 15.66
N LEU A 65 -33.51 -13.61 14.93
CA LEU A 65 -32.10 -13.94 15.21
C LEU A 65 -31.67 -13.51 16.61
N PHE A 66 -32.29 -12.47 17.16
CA PHE A 66 -32.04 -12.07 18.54
C PHE A 66 -32.71 -13.01 19.54
N GLY A 67 -33.87 -13.58 19.22
CA GLY A 67 -34.62 -14.43 20.14
C GLY A 67 -34.70 -13.83 21.55
N SER A 68 -34.23 -14.60 22.55
CA SER A 68 -33.98 -14.15 23.93
C SER A 68 -32.50 -13.79 24.21
N ALA A 69 -31.62 -13.92 23.21
CA ALA A 69 -30.21 -13.59 23.34
C ALA A 69 -30.00 -12.07 23.33
N VAL A 70 -29.00 -11.63 24.10
CA VAL A 70 -28.56 -10.24 24.14
C VAL A 70 -27.21 -10.16 23.43
N PHE A 71 -27.15 -9.35 22.37
CA PHE A 71 -25.92 -9.05 21.64
C PHE A 71 -25.45 -7.63 21.96
N ASP A 72 -24.16 -7.50 22.22
CA ASP A 72 -23.49 -6.21 22.50
C ASP A 72 -23.05 -5.53 21.20
N LEU A 73 -22.77 -6.32 20.16
CA LEU A 73 -22.31 -5.85 18.86
C LEU A 73 -22.83 -6.74 17.72
N VAL A 74 -23.32 -6.12 16.66
CA VAL A 74 -23.65 -6.78 15.39
C VAL A 74 -22.62 -6.38 14.33
N LEU A 75 -21.99 -7.37 13.70
CA LEU A 75 -20.97 -7.18 12.67
C LEU A 75 -21.50 -7.69 11.34
N LYS A 76 -21.46 -6.86 10.29
CA LYS A 76 -21.91 -7.24 8.95
C LYS A 76 -20.74 -7.55 8.02
N SER A 77 -20.86 -8.64 7.27
CA SER A 77 -20.02 -8.90 6.10
C SER A 77 -20.35 -7.92 4.97
N PRO A 78 -19.36 -7.38 4.23
CA PRO A 78 -19.59 -6.33 3.23
C PRO A 78 -20.57 -6.71 2.10
N GLY A 79 -20.63 -8.00 1.73
CA GLY A 79 -21.48 -8.45 0.62
C GLY A 79 -22.98 -8.41 0.89
N LEU A 80 -23.41 -8.19 2.13
CA LEU A 80 -24.83 -8.19 2.50
C LEU A 80 -25.49 -6.85 2.12
N SER A 81 -26.54 -6.90 1.32
CA SER A 81 -27.27 -5.67 0.95
C SER A 81 -27.96 -5.05 2.17
N PRO A 82 -28.05 -3.70 2.24
CA PRO A 82 -28.73 -3.03 3.35
C PRO A 82 -30.17 -3.50 3.51
N THR A 83 -30.85 -3.78 2.39
CA THR A 83 -32.22 -4.32 2.36
C THR A 83 -32.31 -5.73 2.94
N ALA A 84 -31.32 -6.59 2.69
CA ALA A 84 -31.32 -7.97 3.19
C ALA A 84 -31.09 -8.05 4.71
N ILE A 85 -30.41 -7.07 5.31
CA ILE A 85 -30.12 -7.05 6.76
C ILE A 85 -30.99 -6.06 7.54
N ALA A 86 -31.86 -5.29 6.86
CA ALA A 86 -32.64 -4.21 7.47
C ALA A 86 -33.39 -4.67 8.73
N GLY A 87 -34.05 -5.83 8.69
CA GLY A 87 -34.79 -6.36 9.84
C GLY A 87 -33.91 -6.63 11.07
N VAL A 88 -32.65 -7.06 10.88
CA VAL A 88 -31.69 -7.26 11.98
C VAL A 88 -31.15 -5.94 12.48
N ILE A 89 -30.82 -5.01 11.57
CA ILE A 89 -30.26 -3.71 11.92
C ILE A 89 -31.29 -2.86 12.68
N ASP A 90 -32.55 -2.84 12.24
CA ASP A 90 -33.64 -2.15 12.92
C ASP A 90 -33.86 -2.74 14.33
N ALA A 91 -33.80 -4.07 14.45
CA ALA A 91 -33.90 -4.74 15.74
C ALA A 91 -32.68 -4.49 16.66
N ALA A 92 -31.48 -4.33 16.10
CA ALA A 92 -30.29 -3.92 16.84
C ALA A 92 -30.44 -2.49 17.38
N GLN A 93 -30.89 -1.57 16.52
CA GLN A 93 -31.11 -0.17 16.88
C GLN A 93 -32.19 -0.01 17.96
N ALA A 94 -33.30 -0.74 17.84
CA ALA A 94 -34.38 -0.73 18.85
C ALA A 94 -33.90 -1.21 20.23
N ARG A 95 -32.85 -2.04 20.28
CA ARG A 95 -32.22 -2.53 21.51
C ARG A 95 -30.99 -1.72 21.95
N GLY A 96 -30.58 -0.73 21.17
CA GLY A 96 -29.36 0.05 21.42
C GLY A 96 -28.05 -0.72 21.16
N THR A 97 -28.11 -1.84 20.44
CA THR A 97 -26.94 -2.65 20.09
C THR A 97 -26.12 -1.96 19.00
N ALA A 98 -24.81 -1.83 19.21
CA ALA A 98 -23.92 -1.23 18.23
C ALA A 98 -23.83 -2.10 16.96
N CYS A 99 -23.65 -1.46 15.81
CA CYS A 99 -23.43 -2.13 14.54
C CYS A 99 -22.09 -1.70 13.94
N GLY A 100 -21.35 -2.65 13.37
CA GLY A 100 -20.06 -2.40 12.74
C GLY A 100 -19.74 -3.40 11.64
N ASN A 101 -18.52 -3.33 11.13
CA ASN A 101 -18.00 -4.27 10.15
C ASN A 101 -16.50 -4.51 10.39
N GLU A 102 -15.87 -5.23 9.46
CA GLU A 102 -14.45 -5.56 9.51
C GLU A 102 -13.53 -4.32 9.62
N LEU A 103 -13.82 -3.28 8.83
CA LEU A 103 -13.04 -2.04 8.84
C LEU A 103 -13.18 -1.31 10.17
N SER A 104 -14.38 -1.27 10.76
CA SER A 104 -14.60 -0.68 12.09
C SER A 104 -13.80 -1.38 13.18
N LEU A 105 -13.72 -2.71 13.15
CA LEU A 105 -12.91 -3.47 14.11
C LEU A 105 -11.41 -3.28 13.87
N PHE A 106 -10.97 -3.25 12.61
CA PHE A 106 -9.57 -2.97 12.29
C PHE A 106 -9.15 -1.58 12.78
N ALA A 107 -9.99 -0.56 12.58
CA ALA A 107 -9.74 0.80 13.07
C ALA A 107 -9.65 0.84 14.60
N GLN A 108 -10.57 0.15 15.29
CA GLN A 108 -10.55 0.04 16.74
C GLN A 108 -9.28 -0.68 17.23
N ALA A 109 -8.85 -1.74 16.54
CA ALA A 109 -7.64 -2.48 16.88
C ALA A 109 -6.37 -1.61 16.81
N LEU A 110 -6.25 -0.76 15.78
CA LEU A 110 -5.14 0.18 15.69
C LEU A 110 -5.19 1.24 16.80
N ALA A 111 -6.38 1.71 17.17
CA ALA A 111 -6.54 2.63 18.31
C ALA A 111 -6.12 1.97 19.64
N ASP A 112 -6.52 0.72 19.88
CA ASP A 112 -6.12 -0.06 21.04
C ASP A 112 -4.59 -0.28 21.08
N LEU A 113 -3.97 -0.61 19.94
CA LEU A 113 -2.52 -0.81 19.85
C LEU A 113 -1.75 0.49 20.09
N LYS A 114 -2.26 1.62 19.62
CA LYS A 114 -1.69 2.94 19.95
C LYS A 114 -1.72 3.22 21.45
N GLN A 115 -2.84 2.92 22.11
CA GLN A 115 -2.98 3.16 23.55
C GLN A 115 -2.13 2.20 24.39
N THR A 116 -2.01 0.94 23.96
CA THR A 116 -1.37 -0.12 24.77
C THR A 116 0.11 -0.35 24.44
N GLN A 117 0.55 -0.04 23.22
CA GLN A 117 1.92 -0.29 22.72
C GLN A 117 2.54 0.93 22.02
N GLY A 118 1.91 2.11 22.06
CA GLY A 118 2.40 3.29 21.35
C GLY A 118 2.42 3.16 19.82
N TYR A 119 1.85 2.08 19.25
CA TYR A 119 1.92 1.79 17.83
C TYR A 119 1.02 2.75 17.02
N ALA A 120 1.65 3.61 16.22
CA ALA A 120 0.98 4.63 15.43
C ALA A 120 1.43 4.60 13.95
N PRO A 121 1.04 3.56 13.19
CA PRO A 121 1.48 3.42 11.80
C PRO A 121 0.85 4.47 10.89
N LYS A 122 1.43 4.66 9.72
CA LYS A 122 0.74 5.37 8.64
C LYS A 122 -0.31 4.45 8.01
N VAL A 123 -1.50 4.97 7.75
CA VAL A 123 -2.59 4.22 7.11
C VAL A 123 -2.95 4.92 5.82
N ILE A 124 -2.81 4.22 4.69
CA ILE A 124 -3.18 4.65 3.36
C ILE A 124 -4.45 3.91 2.97
N ALA A 125 -5.50 4.64 2.60
CA ALA A 125 -6.78 4.04 2.22
C ALA A 125 -7.16 4.36 0.76
N ILE A 126 -7.44 3.33 -0.02
CA ILE A 126 -7.68 3.46 -1.46
C ILE A 126 -9.05 2.89 -1.80
N THR A 127 -9.90 3.70 -2.40
CA THR A 127 -11.16 3.26 -3.02
C THR A 127 -11.36 3.89 -4.38
N GLY A 128 -12.40 3.46 -5.07
CA GLY A 128 -12.76 3.90 -6.42
C GLY A 128 -13.59 2.84 -7.13
N THR A 129 -14.18 3.18 -8.27
CA THR A 129 -14.78 2.16 -9.14
C THR A 129 -13.66 1.32 -9.75
N ASN A 130 -12.68 1.98 -10.37
CA ASN A 130 -11.57 1.36 -11.09
C ASN A 130 -10.20 1.75 -10.52
N GLY A 131 -9.18 0.93 -10.76
CA GLY A 131 -7.78 1.25 -10.40
C GLY A 131 -7.35 0.83 -8.99
N LYS A 132 -8.29 0.47 -8.11
CA LYS A 132 -8.05 0.15 -6.70
C LYS A 132 -6.87 -0.80 -6.46
N THR A 133 -6.90 -1.98 -7.07
CA THR A 133 -5.90 -3.03 -6.89
C THR A 133 -4.53 -2.61 -7.40
N THR A 134 -4.50 -1.99 -8.58
CA THR A 134 -3.27 -1.48 -9.18
C THR A 134 -2.64 -0.42 -8.28
N VAL A 135 -3.41 0.57 -7.83
CA VAL A 135 -2.88 1.63 -6.97
C VAL A 135 -2.49 1.07 -5.61
N THR A 136 -3.24 0.12 -5.05
CA THR A 136 -2.93 -0.50 -3.75
C THR A 136 -1.63 -1.31 -3.80
N SER A 137 -1.49 -2.21 -4.78
CA SER A 137 -0.27 -3.00 -4.98
C SER A 137 0.93 -2.12 -5.29
N LEU A 138 0.77 -1.17 -6.23
CA LEU A 138 1.83 -0.22 -6.57
C LEU A 138 2.24 0.59 -5.35
N THR A 139 1.30 1.16 -4.59
CA THR A 139 1.61 1.92 -3.37
C THR A 139 2.36 1.06 -2.36
N GLY A 140 1.95 -0.20 -2.14
CA GLY A 140 2.67 -1.14 -1.30
C GLY A 140 4.12 -1.34 -1.74
N GLN A 141 4.36 -1.53 -3.04
CA GLN A 141 5.72 -1.66 -3.59
C GLN A 141 6.53 -0.37 -3.45
N LEU A 142 5.93 0.80 -3.69
CA LEU A 142 6.60 2.09 -3.54
C LEU A 142 7.02 2.33 -2.09
N VAL A 143 6.15 2.01 -1.13
CA VAL A 143 6.44 2.13 0.30
C VAL A 143 7.58 1.18 0.71
N ALA A 144 7.54 -0.08 0.26
CA ALA A 144 8.60 -1.06 0.53
C ALA A 144 9.94 -0.61 -0.07
N ARG A 145 9.94 -0.10 -1.30
CA ARG A 145 11.15 0.45 -1.97
C ARG A 145 11.69 1.70 -1.28
N ALA A 146 10.85 2.46 -0.59
CA ALA A 146 11.26 3.59 0.24
C ALA A 146 11.83 3.16 1.61
N GLY A 147 12.03 1.86 1.85
CA GLY A 147 12.66 1.33 3.06
C GLY A 147 11.73 1.17 4.26
N LYS A 148 10.41 1.32 4.08
CA LYS A 148 9.42 1.14 5.15
C LYS A 148 8.82 -0.26 5.12
N SER A 149 8.59 -0.84 6.29
CA SER A 149 7.81 -2.06 6.40
C SER A 149 6.34 -1.78 6.10
N VAL A 150 5.70 -2.66 5.30
CA VAL A 150 4.35 -2.43 4.79
C VAL A 150 3.49 -3.67 4.87
N ALA A 151 2.21 -3.49 5.19
CA ALA A 151 1.17 -4.49 5.03
C ALA A 151 0.11 -4.00 4.04
N VAL A 152 -0.18 -4.83 3.05
CA VAL A 152 -1.26 -4.60 2.07
C VAL A 152 -2.42 -5.51 2.44
N ALA A 153 -3.64 -4.96 2.56
CA ALA A 153 -4.81 -5.73 2.98
C ALA A 153 -6.11 -5.10 2.45
N GLY A 154 -7.21 -5.87 2.54
CA GLY A 154 -8.56 -5.37 2.27
C GLY A 154 -9.34 -6.23 1.28
N ASN A 155 -9.97 -5.57 0.30
CA ASN A 155 -11.03 -6.16 -0.53
C ASN A 155 -10.62 -7.36 -1.41
N ILE A 156 -9.41 -7.39 -1.98
CA ILE A 156 -8.93 -8.50 -2.85
C ILE A 156 -8.09 -9.53 -2.08
N GLY A 157 -8.03 -9.38 -0.75
CA GLY A 157 -7.32 -10.28 0.13
C GLY A 157 -5.83 -9.97 0.25
N PRO A 158 -5.20 -10.35 1.37
CA PRO A 158 -5.83 -10.93 2.56
C PRO A 158 -6.75 -9.94 3.31
N SER A 159 -7.67 -10.48 4.13
CA SER A 159 -8.63 -9.69 4.91
C SER A 159 -7.89 -8.75 5.88
N LEU A 160 -8.54 -7.66 6.30
CA LEU A 160 -7.92 -6.67 7.19
C LEU A 160 -7.52 -7.31 8.53
N LEU A 161 -8.44 -8.08 9.11
CA LEU A 161 -8.26 -8.66 10.45
C LEU A 161 -7.37 -9.90 10.44
N ASP A 162 -7.40 -10.74 9.39
CA ASP A 162 -6.45 -11.86 9.28
C ASP A 162 -5.02 -11.33 9.12
N THR A 163 -4.84 -10.29 8.29
CA THR A 163 -3.52 -9.66 8.11
C THR A 163 -3.00 -9.07 9.40
N LEU A 164 -3.85 -8.34 10.14
CA LEU A 164 -3.48 -7.79 11.45
C LEU A 164 -3.14 -8.89 12.46
N THR A 165 -3.94 -9.96 12.49
CA THR A 165 -3.67 -11.12 13.35
C THR A 165 -2.33 -11.77 13.03
N GLN A 166 -2.03 -11.96 11.75
CA GLN A 166 -0.76 -12.51 11.30
C GLN A 166 0.42 -11.63 11.72
N LYS A 167 0.32 -10.30 11.55
CA LYS A 167 1.40 -9.38 11.95
C LYS A 167 1.61 -9.36 13.46
N LEU A 168 0.53 -9.40 14.24
CA LEU A 168 0.60 -9.51 15.71
C LEU A 168 1.23 -10.84 16.16
N ALA A 169 0.92 -11.95 15.47
CA ALA A 169 1.51 -13.25 15.77
C ALA A 169 3.03 -13.27 15.48
N VAL A 170 3.44 -12.71 14.33
CA VAL A 170 4.86 -12.58 13.97
C VAL A 170 5.60 -11.70 14.99
N GLN A 171 5.02 -10.57 15.40
CA GLN A 171 5.60 -9.72 16.44
C GLN A 171 5.78 -10.49 17.76
N ALA A 172 4.75 -11.22 18.20
CA ALA A 172 4.82 -11.97 19.45
C ALA A 172 5.91 -13.05 19.42
N LEU A 173 6.06 -13.76 18.29
CA LEU A 173 7.11 -14.75 18.11
C LEU A 173 8.50 -14.11 18.19
N ARG A 174 8.73 -13.01 17.46
CA ARG A 174 10.03 -12.32 17.46
C ARG A 174 10.41 -11.72 18.81
N LEU A 175 9.44 -11.18 19.55
CA LEU A 175 9.68 -10.70 20.90
C LEU A 175 10.06 -11.84 21.85
N ALA A 176 9.47 -13.04 21.67
CA ALA A 176 9.84 -14.21 22.45
C ALA A 176 11.24 -14.73 22.10
N GLU A 177 11.61 -14.73 20.82
CA GLU A 177 12.96 -15.07 20.35
C GLU A 177 14.01 -14.10 20.93
N GLN A 178 13.77 -12.79 20.85
CA GLN A 178 14.66 -11.78 21.43
C GLN A 178 14.79 -11.89 22.95
N ALA A 179 13.69 -12.15 23.66
CA ALA A 179 13.73 -12.35 25.11
C ALA A 179 14.58 -13.58 25.49
N ALA A 180 14.44 -14.67 24.73
CA ALA A 180 15.26 -15.86 24.94
C ALA A 180 16.75 -15.62 24.64
N GLU A 181 17.08 -14.89 23.57
CA GLU A 181 18.46 -14.50 23.26
C GLU A 181 19.08 -13.64 24.37
N GLN A 182 18.33 -12.66 24.90
CA GLN A 182 18.76 -11.82 26.00
C GLN A 182 18.95 -12.60 27.31
N GLU A 183 18.11 -13.59 27.59
CA GLU A 183 18.28 -14.48 28.74
C GLU A 183 19.55 -15.32 28.62
N ILE A 184 19.85 -15.84 27.43
CA ILE A 184 21.09 -16.59 27.17
C ILE A 184 22.33 -15.70 27.31
N GLU A 185 22.31 -14.50 26.72
CA GLU A 185 23.40 -13.54 26.83
C GLU A 185 23.66 -13.13 28.29
N ARG A 186 22.58 -12.88 29.05
CA ARG A 186 22.69 -12.56 30.48
C ARG A 186 23.26 -13.72 31.29
N ALA A 187 22.86 -14.96 31.01
CA ALA A 187 23.41 -16.13 31.67
C ALA A 187 24.91 -16.31 31.38
N LEU A 188 25.35 -16.06 30.15
CA LEU A 188 26.77 -16.11 29.76
C LEU A 188 27.59 -15.02 30.48
N ILE A 189 27.04 -13.80 30.60
CA ILE A 189 27.69 -12.71 31.33
C ILE A 189 27.80 -13.06 32.82
N ASP A 190 26.74 -13.59 33.42
CA ASP A 190 26.74 -14.00 34.83
C ASP A 190 27.77 -15.12 35.08
N GLU A 191 27.89 -16.10 34.18
CA GLU A 191 28.90 -17.17 34.25
C GLU A 191 30.33 -16.60 34.14
N GLN A 192 30.59 -15.72 33.17
CA GLN A 192 31.89 -15.06 33.02
C GLN A 192 32.27 -14.20 34.24
N GLN A 193 31.30 -13.51 34.85
CA GLN A 193 31.53 -12.72 36.06
C GLN A 193 31.84 -13.62 37.27
N GLN A 194 31.16 -14.76 37.39
CA GLN A 194 31.45 -15.75 38.43
C GLN A 194 32.85 -16.35 38.27
N ASP A 195 33.24 -16.71 37.05
CA ASP A 195 34.59 -17.21 36.75
C ASP A 195 35.68 -16.17 37.05
N ALA A 196 35.46 -14.91 36.67
CA ALA A 196 36.39 -13.82 36.98
C ALA A 196 36.52 -13.57 38.49
N GLN A 197 35.41 -13.59 39.23
CA GLN A 197 35.43 -13.47 40.70
C GLN A 197 36.13 -14.65 41.37
N ALA A 198 35.92 -15.88 40.89
CA ALA A 198 36.61 -17.07 41.38
C ALA A 198 38.13 -17.02 41.13
N GLN A 199 38.56 -16.56 39.95
CA GLN A 199 39.97 -16.35 39.63
C GLN A 199 40.60 -15.28 40.54
N ALA A 200 39.93 -14.14 40.74
CA ALA A 200 40.39 -13.08 41.63
C ALA A 200 40.53 -13.56 43.09
N ALA A 201 39.56 -14.34 43.59
CA ALA A 201 39.64 -14.95 44.92
C ALA A 201 40.81 -15.94 45.06
N SER A 202 41.11 -16.71 44.01
CA SER A 202 42.27 -17.62 44.00
C SER A 202 43.60 -16.85 44.05
N LEU A 203 43.72 -15.76 43.29
CA LEU A 203 44.92 -14.90 43.26
C LEU A 203 45.12 -14.16 44.59
N GLY A 204 44.03 -13.70 45.23
CA GLY A 204 44.07 -13.12 46.58
C GLY A 204 44.52 -14.11 47.66
N SER A 205 44.17 -15.39 47.52
CA SER A 205 44.64 -16.45 48.43
C SER A 205 46.12 -16.79 48.27
N HIS A 206 46.69 -16.62 47.07
CA HIS A 206 48.13 -16.78 46.81
C HIS A 206 48.96 -15.56 47.25
N ALA A 207 48.40 -14.35 47.18
CA ALA A 207 49.02 -13.14 47.75
C ALA A 207 49.09 -13.19 49.29
N ALA A 208 48.10 -13.81 49.96
CA ALA A 208 48.11 -13.99 51.41
C ALA A 208 49.14 -15.03 51.91
N GLN A 209 49.59 -15.96 51.05
CA GLN A 209 50.63 -16.95 51.38
C GLN A 209 52.06 -16.51 51.01
N SER A 210 52.22 -15.45 50.23
CA SER A 210 53.52 -14.84 49.90
C SER A 210 53.60 -13.46 50.54
N GLY A 211 54.08 -13.39 51.78
CA GLY A 211 54.16 -12.15 52.57
C GLY A 211 55.09 -11.08 51.98
N VAL A 212 54.64 -10.38 50.93
CA VAL A 212 55.27 -9.18 50.38
C VAL A 212 54.20 -8.12 50.19
N VAL A 213 54.14 -7.18 51.14
CA VAL A 213 53.38 -5.94 50.98
C VAL A 213 54.20 -5.02 50.09
N SER A 214 53.77 -4.83 48.86
CA SER A 214 54.18 -3.70 48.01
C SER A 214 52.93 -3.11 47.37
N SER A 215 52.67 -1.85 47.70
CA SER A 215 51.63 -1.03 47.10
C SER A 215 52.00 -0.73 45.64
N ALA A 216 51.42 -1.48 44.71
CA ALA A 216 51.36 -1.12 43.31
C ALA A 216 49.92 -1.28 42.83
N SER A 217 49.31 -0.17 42.45
CA SER A 217 47.99 -0.05 41.85
C SER A 217 47.97 -0.83 40.55
N VAL A 218 47.32 -1.99 40.53
CA VAL A 218 47.01 -2.72 39.30
C VAL A 218 45.63 -2.25 38.85
N GLN A 219 45.59 -1.41 37.82
CA GLN A 219 44.39 -1.19 37.04
C GLN A 219 44.11 -2.46 36.23
N VAL A 220 42.97 -3.09 36.49
CA VAL A 220 42.44 -4.15 35.63
C VAL A 220 41.61 -3.45 34.56
N GLU A 221 42.17 -3.29 33.36
CA GLU A 221 41.40 -2.96 32.17
C GLU A 221 40.55 -4.17 31.79
N ILE A 222 39.23 -4.04 31.95
CA ILE A 222 38.26 -4.95 31.35
C ILE A 222 38.12 -4.52 29.88
N VAL A 223 38.69 -5.30 28.97
CA VAL A 223 38.47 -5.12 27.53
C VAL A 223 37.07 -5.65 27.22
N THR A 224 36.08 -4.77 27.14
CA THR A 224 34.81 -5.04 26.48
C THR A 224 35.00 -4.83 24.99
N ASP A 225 35.10 -5.93 24.23
CA ASP A 225 35.21 -5.87 22.77
C ASP A 225 33.86 -6.25 22.15
N VAL A 226 32.99 -5.26 21.95
CA VAL A 226 31.88 -5.36 20.98
C VAL A 226 31.65 -4.02 20.26
N ALA A 227 32.01 -4.05 18.97
CA ALA A 227 31.52 -3.26 17.83
C ALA A 227 31.96 -1.80 17.64
N ALA A 228 32.81 -1.60 16.63
CA ALA A 228 32.71 -0.46 15.72
C ALA A 228 32.99 -0.91 14.27
N ALA A 229 32.01 -0.69 13.40
CA ALA A 229 32.09 -0.87 11.96
C ALA A 229 32.79 0.32 11.28
N ASP A 230 33.45 0.02 10.16
CA ASP A 230 33.72 0.88 8.99
C ASP A 230 34.08 2.37 9.21
N SER A 231 35.34 2.73 8.92
CA SER A 231 35.72 3.30 7.61
C SER A 231 36.99 4.18 7.68
N GLN A 232 37.70 4.20 6.55
CA GLN A 232 38.71 5.19 6.10
C GLN A 232 40.20 4.81 6.16
N ALA A 233 40.63 4.29 5.01
CA ALA A 233 41.61 4.88 4.08
C ALA A 233 43.10 5.05 4.48
N SER A 234 43.93 4.58 3.53
CA SER A 234 45.31 5.02 3.23
C SER A 234 46.38 4.53 4.21
N SER A 235 47.59 4.11 3.86
CA SER A 235 48.35 3.67 2.69
C SER A 235 49.76 3.35 3.24
N VAL A 236 50.67 2.74 2.45
CA VAL A 236 52.14 2.71 2.65
C VAL A 236 52.65 1.66 3.69
N VAL A 237 53.56 0.69 3.45
CA VAL A 237 54.52 0.39 2.36
C VAL A 237 55.26 -0.96 2.63
N LYS A 238 55.73 -1.61 1.53
CA LYS A 238 56.82 -2.64 1.41
C LYS A 238 56.59 -4.03 2.01
N GLU A 239 57.06 -5.16 1.47
CA GLU A 239 57.98 -5.63 0.39
C GLU A 239 57.65 -7.16 0.31
N ALA A 240 57.77 -7.96 -0.75
CA ALA A 240 58.81 -8.12 -1.77
C ALA A 240 58.34 -9.15 -2.85
N GLN A 241 58.86 -8.98 -4.08
CA GLN A 241 59.31 -9.99 -5.07
C GLN A 241 58.34 -11.11 -5.54
N ALA A 242 58.26 -11.53 -6.80
CA ALA A 242 58.79 -11.24 -8.14
C ALA A 242 57.82 -12.02 -9.10
N THR A 243 57.64 -11.79 -10.40
CA THR A 243 58.59 -11.90 -11.52
C THR A 243 57.82 -11.61 -12.82
N GLU A 244 58.39 -10.78 -13.70
CA GLU A 244 58.42 -10.79 -15.20
C GLU A 244 57.13 -11.15 -16.00
N THR A 245 56.72 -10.43 -17.06
CA THR A 245 57.49 -10.14 -18.30
C THR A 245 56.67 -9.23 -19.26
N GLN A 246 57.33 -8.20 -19.85
CA GLN A 246 57.24 -7.60 -21.23
C GLN A 246 55.86 -7.29 -21.88
N ALA A 247 55.61 -6.23 -22.67
CA ALA A 247 56.38 -5.14 -23.28
C ALA A 247 55.42 -4.03 -23.82
N ALA A 248 55.91 -2.79 -23.90
CA ALA A 248 55.40 -1.66 -24.71
C ALA A 248 56.33 -1.49 -25.96
N PRO A 249 56.27 -0.46 -26.85
CA PRO A 249 55.51 0.81 -26.90
C PRO A 249 54.91 1.11 -28.31
N GLU A 250 54.25 2.23 -28.67
CA GLU A 250 54.65 3.65 -28.83
C GLU A 250 53.38 4.49 -29.22
N LYS A 251 53.12 5.67 -28.63
CA LYS A 251 53.42 7.09 -29.01
C LYS A 251 52.31 7.88 -29.77
N ASP A 252 52.35 9.18 -29.49
CA ASP A 252 51.83 10.39 -30.19
C ASP A 252 50.39 10.85 -29.86
N SER A 253 50.09 12.15 -29.70
CA SER A 253 50.87 13.39 -29.51
C SER A 253 49.90 14.58 -29.35
N ALA A 254 50.29 15.57 -28.54
CA ALA A 254 50.10 17.04 -28.70
C ALA A 254 48.69 17.68 -28.46
N SER A 255 48.57 18.55 -27.44
CA SER A 255 48.65 20.05 -27.46
C SER A 255 47.25 20.70 -27.63
N GLU A 256 46.83 21.81 -27.04
CA GLU A 256 47.47 23.09 -26.69
C GLU A 256 46.77 23.80 -25.50
N GLU A 257 47.53 24.70 -24.88
CA GLU A 257 47.17 25.68 -23.85
C GLU A 257 46.50 26.95 -24.43
N SER A 258 45.83 27.73 -23.59
CA SER A 258 46.01 29.20 -23.58
C SER A 258 45.55 29.80 -22.25
N SER A 259 46.46 30.55 -21.62
CA SER A 259 46.35 31.31 -20.38
C SER A 259 45.98 32.79 -20.63
N ASP A 260 46.00 33.56 -19.53
CA ASP A 260 46.08 35.03 -19.39
C ASP A 260 44.71 35.68 -19.01
N GLU A 261 44.56 36.56 -18.01
CA GLU A 261 45.49 37.49 -17.37
C GLU A 261 44.91 38.04 -16.03
N ILE A 262 45.75 38.71 -15.24
CA ILE A 262 45.61 39.18 -13.84
C ILE A 262 45.30 40.70 -13.77
N ASP A 263 44.59 41.18 -12.73
CA ASP A 263 44.88 42.37 -11.86
C ASP A 263 43.65 42.71 -10.97
N ASP A 264 43.70 42.59 -9.64
CA ASP A 264 44.26 43.48 -8.59
C ASP A 264 43.38 44.70 -8.21
N GLU A 265 42.79 44.69 -7.01
CA GLU A 265 42.81 45.84 -6.07
C GLU A 265 42.27 45.52 -4.65
N LYS A 266 43.21 45.66 -3.69
CA LYS A 266 43.14 46.30 -2.35
C LYS A 266 42.63 45.59 -1.08
N ILE A 267 43.53 45.71 -0.10
CA ILE A 267 43.62 45.30 1.30
C ILE A 267 43.39 46.51 2.21
N ASP A 268 42.79 46.29 3.39
CA ASP A 268 43.01 46.95 4.71
C ASP A 268 41.98 46.37 5.70
N ALA A 269 42.16 46.13 7.01
CA ALA A 269 43.24 46.19 7.99
C ALA A 269 42.71 45.46 9.27
N VAL A 270 43.47 44.52 9.87
CA VAL A 270 44.20 44.58 11.17
C VAL A 270 43.44 44.07 12.41
N VAL A 271 44.19 43.29 13.20
CA VAL A 271 43.92 42.58 14.47
C VAL A 271 44.58 43.35 15.62
N ASP A 272 43.96 43.41 16.82
CA ASP A 272 44.56 43.19 18.15
C ASP A 272 43.79 43.91 19.27
N GLU A 273 43.56 43.20 20.38
CA GLU A 273 43.80 43.72 21.74
C GLU A 273 43.90 42.56 22.77
N LEU A 274 44.97 42.59 23.57
CA LEU A 274 45.30 41.75 24.73
C LEU A 274 45.77 42.66 25.89
N ALA A 275 45.66 42.10 27.10
CA ALA A 275 46.18 42.57 28.42
C ALA A 275 45.23 43.52 29.19
N ASP A 276 45.12 43.52 30.52
CA ASP A 276 45.87 42.89 31.62
C ASP A 276 44.99 42.98 32.90
N ASP A 277 45.12 42.04 33.85
CA ASP A 277 45.29 42.33 35.28
C ASP A 277 45.22 41.07 36.16
N CYS A 278 46.20 40.95 37.05
CA CYS A 278 46.42 39.86 37.99
C CYS A 278 46.67 40.43 39.41
N ALA A 279 45.89 40.01 40.41
CA ALA A 279 46.16 39.95 41.87
C ALA A 279 44.84 39.51 42.55
N ASP A 280 44.74 38.70 43.60
CA ASP A 280 45.60 38.53 44.77
C ASP A 280 45.25 37.21 45.52
N GLN A 281 46.04 36.89 46.55
CA GLN A 281 46.28 35.58 47.18
C GLN A 281 45.25 35.04 48.22
N ALA A 282 45.11 33.71 48.22
CA ALA A 282 45.18 32.72 49.33
C ALA A 282 44.20 32.64 50.55
N LEU A 283 43.94 31.36 50.93
CA LEU A 283 43.52 30.75 52.22
C LEU A 283 42.01 30.73 52.59
N ASP A 284 41.39 29.54 52.57
CA ASP A 284 40.74 28.83 53.72
C ASP A 284 40.03 27.54 53.22
N GLU A 285 40.44 26.36 53.68
CA GLU A 285 39.81 25.55 54.75
C GLU A 285 38.64 24.65 54.29
N THR A 286 38.95 23.36 54.29
CA THR A 286 38.11 22.16 54.51
C THR A 286 36.58 22.31 54.65
N THR A 287 35.84 21.55 53.84
CA THR A 287 34.68 20.76 54.29
C THR A 287 34.52 19.49 53.45
N ASP A 288 34.24 18.39 54.15
CA ASP A 288 33.82 17.08 53.62
C ASP A 288 32.77 17.20 52.51
N ASP A 289 32.99 16.53 51.37
CA ASP A 289 31.90 16.11 50.50
C ASP A 289 31.90 14.57 50.44
N GLU A 290 30.86 14.01 51.06
CA GLU A 290 30.51 12.60 51.02
C GLU A 290 30.41 12.11 49.56
N ILE A 291 31.18 11.07 49.23
CA ILE A 291 30.99 10.31 48.00
C ILE A 291 29.64 9.61 48.10
N THR A 292 28.61 10.21 47.52
CA THR A 292 27.31 9.55 47.33
C THR A 292 27.48 8.50 46.23
N PRO A 293 27.08 7.24 46.44
CA PRO A 293 27.19 6.22 45.40
C PRO A 293 26.29 6.60 44.23
N VAL A 294 26.88 6.65 43.03
CA VAL A 294 26.15 6.81 41.77
C VAL A 294 25.22 5.61 41.62
N VAL A 295 23.95 5.80 41.96
CA VAL A 295 22.89 4.84 41.64
C VAL A 295 22.68 4.93 40.13
N LEU A 296 23.15 3.92 39.39
CA LEU A 296 22.75 3.68 38.02
C LEU A 296 21.22 3.56 37.99
N GLN A 297 20.54 4.63 37.62
CA GLN A 297 19.13 4.59 37.33
C GLN A 297 18.96 3.67 36.13
N VAL A 298 18.32 2.51 36.36
CA VAL A 298 17.79 1.69 35.28
C VAL A 298 16.88 2.61 34.46
N PRO A 299 17.15 2.85 33.17
CA PRO A 299 16.28 3.71 32.38
C PRO A 299 14.87 3.15 32.47
N GLU A 300 13.90 4.02 32.79
CA GLU A 300 12.47 3.67 32.71
C GLU A 300 12.24 3.00 31.36
N ALA A 301 11.66 1.79 31.38
CA ALA A 301 11.39 1.04 30.17
C ALA A 301 10.59 1.94 29.22
N GLU A 302 11.25 2.38 28.14
CA GLU A 302 10.57 3.09 27.07
C GLU A 302 9.34 2.26 26.67
N PRO A 303 8.18 2.89 26.45
CA PRO A 303 7.00 2.14 26.05
C PRO A 303 7.40 1.30 24.84
N LEU A 304 7.22 -0.03 24.93
CA LEU A 304 7.58 -0.99 23.90
C LEU A 304 6.97 -0.55 22.57
N VAL A 305 7.70 0.28 21.82
CA VAL A 305 7.33 0.67 20.47
C VAL A 305 7.27 -0.63 19.73
N SER A 306 6.14 -0.91 19.08
CA SER A 306 5.99 -2.16 18.36
C SER A 306 7.07 -2.27 17.27
N GLN A 307 8.14 -3.02 17.56
CA GLN A 307 9.36 -3.05 16.73
C GLN A 307 9.18 -3.87 15.45
N PHE A 308 8.13 -4.70 15.37
CA PHE A 308 7.94 -5.66 14.28
C PHE A 308 6.61 -5.52 13.55
N LEU A 309 5.73 -4.60 13.98
CA LEU A 309 4.53 -4.29 13.20
C LEU A 309 4.89 -3.37 12.02
N PRO A 310 4.08 -3.40 10.94
CA PRO A 310 4.33 -2.57 9.77
C PRO A 310 4.35 -1.08 10.08
N ASP A 311 5.25 -0.31 9.48
CA ASP A 311 5.26 1.15 9.55
C ASP A 311 4.05 1.74 8.80
N VAL A 312 3.60 1.05 7.74
CA VAL A 312 2.55 1.50 6.84
C VAL A 312 1.54 0.38 6.55
N TRP A 313 0.26 0.72 6.60
CA TRP A 313 -0.84 -0.09 6.09
C TRP A 313 -1.36 0.51 4.80
N VAL A 314 -1.45 -0.29 3.73
CA VAL A 314 -2.08 0.10 2.47
C VAL A 314 -3.35 -0.72 2.28
N LEU A 315 -4.49 -0.05 2.34
CA LEU A 315 -5.80 -0.68 2.41
C LEU A 315 -6.58 -0.48 1.12
N GLU A 316 -6.94 -1.58 0.46
CA GLU A 316 -7.95 -1.57 -0.60
C GLU A 316 -9.34 -1.67 0.01
N LEU A 317 -10.17 -0.64 -0.15
CA LEU A 317 -11.50 -0.58 0.46
C LEU A 317 -12.60 -0.51 -0.61
N SER A 318 -13.57 -1.42 -0.53
CA SER A 318 -14.79 -1.36 -1.35
C SER A 318 -15.79 -0.34 -0.80
N SER A 319 -16.77 0.05 -1.62
CA SER A 319 -17.90 0.86 -1.17
C SER A 319 -18.71 0.18 -0.07
N PHE A 320 -18.75 -1.15 -0.06
CA PHE A 320 -19.50 -1.91 0.94
C PHE A 320 -18.82 -1.91 2.31
N GLN A 321 -17.48 -1.98 2.33
CA GLN A 321 -16.70 -1.88 3.56
C GLN A 321 -16.76 -0.47 4.17
N LEU A 322 -16.89 0.56 3.33
CA LEU A 322 -16.98 1.96 3.75
C LEU A 322 -18.41 2.39 4.14
N ASP A 323 -19.42 1.63 3.76
CA ASP A 323 -20.81 1.91 4.09
C ASP A 323 -21.05 1.87 5.61
N GLY A 324 -21.51 3.00 6.16
CA GLY A 324 -21.85 3.13 7.58
C GLY A 324 -20.66 3.24 8.53
N VAL A 325 -19.41 3.20 8.05
CA VAL A 325 -18.21 3.32 8.90
C VAL A 325 -17.99 4.77 9.32
N ARG A 326 -17.75 4.98 10.62
CA ARG A 326 -17.56 6.33 11.21
C ARG A 326 -16.28 6.50 12.03
N ASN A 327 -15.63 5.40 12.43
CA ASN A 327 -14.47 5.40 13.33
C ASN A 327 -13.14 5.18 12.61
N PHE A 328 -13.09 5.39 11.30
CA PHE A 328 -11.90 5.17 10.48
C PHE A 328 -11.22 6.50 10.12
N GLU A 329 -9.95 6.65 10.50
CA GLU A 329 -9.14 7.85 10.27
C GLU A 329 -7.78 7.45 9.66
N PRO A 330 -7.66 7.41 8.32
CA PRO A 330 -6.38 7.14 7.69
C PRO A 330 -5.44 8.35 7.73
N THR A 331 -4.15 8.13 7.52
CA THR A 331 -3.18 9.22 7.28
C THR A 331 -3.51 9.94 5.98
N THR A 332 -3.77 9.17 4.92
CA THR A 332 -4.17 9.69 3.61
C THR A 332 -5.12 8.73 2.94
N ALA A 333 -6.01 9.27 2.11
CA ALA A 333 -6.95 8.45 1.36
C ALA A 333 -7.20 9.01 -0.04
N ALA A 334 -7.58 8.13 -0.96
CA ALA A 334 -8.01 8.49 -2.30
C ALA A 334 -9.31 7.78 -2.70
N VAL A 335 -10.21 8.53 -3.33
CA VAL A 335 -11.23 8.00 -4.23
C VAL A 335 -10.70 8.20 -5.65
N LEU A 336 -10.29 7.11 -6.31
CA LEU A 336 -9.59 7.19 -7.59
C LEU A 336 -10.46 7.69 -8.74
N ASN A 337 -11.74 7.28 -8.77
CA ASN A 337 -12.76 7.65 -9.75
C ASN A 337 -14.11 7.06 -9.32
N ILE A 338 -15.19 7.61 -9.86
CA ILE A 338 -16.57 7.20 -9.65
C ILE A 338 -17.30 7.04 -11.00
N SER A 339 -17.50 5.80 -11.41
CA SER A 339 -18.41 5.40 -12.50
C SER A 339 -19.51 4.46 -11.97
N GLN A 340 -20.51 4.17 -12.81
CA GLN A 340 -21.63 3.30 -12.40
C GLN A 340 -21.14 1.90 -12.07
N ASP A 341 -21.48 1.43 -10.88
CA ASP A 341 -21.22 0.07 -10.40
C ASP A 341 -22.09 -0.19 -9.17
N HIS A 342 -22.43 -1.45 -8.93
CA HIS A 342 -23.15 -1.90 -7.73
C HIS A 342 -24.45 -1.14 -7.39
N LEU A 343 -25.20 -0.68 -8.40
CA LEU A 343 -26.44 0.07 -8.20
C LEU A 343 -27.58 -0.80 -7.66
N ASP A 344 -27.52 -2.11 -7.91
CA ASP A 344 -28.34 -3.14 -7.29
C ASP A 344 -28.24 -3.15 -5.75
N TRP A 345 -27.05 -2.83 -5.22
CA TRP A 345 -26.79 -2.81 -3.78
C TRP A 345 -27.01 -1.43 -3.16
N HIS A 346 -26.52 -0.36 -3.82
CA HIS A 346 -26.58 1.01 -3.30
C HIS A 346 -27.90 1.72 -3.58
N GLY A 347 -28.69 1.23 -4.54
CA GLY A 347 -29.95 1.83 -5.00
C GLY A 347 -29.78 3.12 -5.82
N SER A 348 -28.73 3.90 -5.61
CA SER A 348 -28.44 5.12 -6.37
C SER A 348 -26.95 5.45 -6.45
N MET A 349 -26.58 6.21 -7.49
CA MET A 349 -25.23 6.77 -7.60
C MET A 349 -24.87 7.69 -6.41
N GLN A 350 -25.85 8.42 -5.84
CA GLN A 350 -25.59 9.31 -4.71
C GLN A 350 -25.18 8.53 -3.46
N ALA A 351 -25.88 7.42 -3.16
CA ALA A 351 -25.52 6.52 -2.07
C ALA A 351 -24.14 5.88 -2.30
N TYR A 352 -23.85 5.42 -3.53
CA TYR A 352 -22.54 4.87 -3.88
C TYR A 352 -21.39 5.87 -3.69
N CYS A 353 -21.59 7.13 -4.09
CA CYS A 353 -20.63 8.22 -3.87
C CYS A 353 -20.42 8.48 -2.38
N ALA A 354 -21.52 8.58 -1.61
CA ALA A 354 -21.48 8.86 -0.18
C ALA A 354 -20.74 7.75 0.60
N ALA A 355 -21.01 6.48 0.27
CA ALA A 355 -20.30 5.35 0.86
C ALA A 355 -18.79 5.45 0.62
N LYS A 356 -18.35 5.75 -0.61
CA LYS A 356 -16.91 5.90 -0.90
C LYS A 356 -16.27 7.11 -0.25
N ALA A 357 -17.01 8.21 -0.08
CA ALA A 357 -16.49 9.41 0.56
C ALA A 357 -16.12 9.19 2.04
N ASN A 358 -16.69 8.18 2.71
CA ASN A 358 -16.33 7.80 4.08
C ASN A 358 -14.85 7.36 4.20
N VAL A 359 -14.16 7.06 3.09
CA VAL A 359 -12.73 6.71 3.09
C VAL A 359 -11.86 7.81 3.67
N TYR A 360 -12.26 9.08 3.52
CA TYR A 360 -11.42 10.20 3.91
C TYR A 360 -11.33 10.35 5.44
N GLY A 361 -12.28 9.87 6.24
CA GLY A 361 -12.29 10.24 7.67
C GLY A 361 -12.31 11.77 7.89
N PRO A 362 -12.36 12.25 9.13
CA PRO A 362 -12.41 13.70 9.41
C PRO A 362 -11.13 14.49 9.10
N ASN A 363 -9.94 13.94 9.38
CA ASN A 363 -8.68 14.68 9.39
C ASN A 363 -7.63 14.19 8.38
N SER A 364 -7.87 13.08 7.68
CA SER A 364 -6.89 12.55 6.71
C SER A 364 -6.51 13.57 5.65
N LEU A 365 -5.32 13.44 5.07
CA LEU A 365 -5.01 14.10 3.82
C LEU A 365 -5.84 13.49 2.68
N MET A 366 -6.54 14.32 1.91
CA MET A 366 -7.34 13.88 0.77
C MET A 366 -6.52 13.93 -0.52
N LEU A 367 -6.49 12.84 -1.28
CA LEU A 367 -5.95 12.82 -2.64
C LEU A 367 -7.10 12.67 -3.64
N LEU A 368 -7.36 13.74 -4.40
CA LEU A 368 -8.53 13.84 -5.27
C LEU A 368 -8.15 13.71 -6.75
N ASN A 369 -8.94 12.95 -7.52
CA ASN A 369 -8.80 12.90 -8.97
C ASN A 369 -9.42 14.16 -9.59
N ARG A 370 -8.60 15.04 -10.15
CA ARG A 370 -9.05 16.31 -10.74
C ARG A 370 -9.83 16.15 -12.05
N ASN A 371 -9.75 14.99 -12.69
CA ASN A 371 -10.50 14.69 -13.90
C ASN A 371 -11.84 14.00 -13.61
N ASP A 372 -12.20 13.77 -12.34
CA ASP A 372 -13.48 13.19 -11.95
C ASP A 372 -14.31 14.20 -11.13
N GLU A 373 -15.35 14.75 -11.75
CA GLU A 373 -16.22 15.75 -11.13
C GLU A 373 -16.88 15.25 -9.84
N ARG A 374 -17.23 13.95 -9.75
CA ARG A 374 -17.89 13.39 -8.56
C ARG A 374 -16.90 13.26 -7.41
N VAL A 375 -15.64 12.94 -7.70
CA VAL A 375 -14.56 12.96 -6.71
C VAL A 375 -14.29 14.39 -6.24
N MET A 376 -14.26 15.36 -7.16
CA MET A 376 -13.99 16.75 -6.84
C MET A 376 -15.10 17.43 -6.01
N ARG A 377 -16.32 16.88 -5.97
CA ARG A 377 -17.36 17.33 -5.01
C ARG A 377 -16.97 17.11 -3.55
N ALA A 378 -15.99 16.26 -3.27
CA ALA A 378 -15.45 16.07 -1.92
C ALA A 378 -14.44 17.16 -1.51
N LEU A 379 -14.16 18.15 -2.37
CA LEU A 379 -13.28 19.27 -2.05
C LEU A 379 -13.68 19.90 -0.70
N PRO A 380 -12.73 20.04 0.25
CA PRO A 380 -13.08 20.62 1.53
C PRO A 380 -13.41 22.11 1.38
N ALA A 381 -14.50 22.54 2.02
CA ALA A 381 -14.97 23.91 1.94
C ALA A 381 -13.96 24.91 2.51
N LEU A 382 -13.88 26.08 1.88
CA LEU A 382 -13.17 27.24 2.42
C LEU A 382 -14.05 27.88 3.51
N VAL A 383 -13.54 27.98 4.73
CA VAL A 383 -14.22 28.70 5.82
C VAL A 383 -13.42 29.94 6.16
N LYS A 384 -14.01 31.11 5.94
CA LYS A 384 -13.35 32.42 6.10
C LYS A 384 -12.03 32.51 5.33
N GLY A 385 -11.99 31.96 4.11
CA GLY A 385 -10.81 31.95 3.26
C GLY A 385 -9.71 30.96 3.67
N LYS A 386 -9.90 30.19 4.76
CA LYS A 386 -8.95 29.16 5.17
C LYS A 386 -9.41 27.78 4.71
N GLN A 387 -8.45 27.02 4.20
CA GLN A 387 -8.63 25.62 3.88
C GLN A 387 -8.71 24.83 5.20
N LEU A 388 -9.88 24.27 5.52
CA LEU A 388 -10.08 23.51 6.76
C LEU A 388 -9.31 22.20 6.80
N ARG A 389 -8.97 21.66 5.63
CA ARG A 389 -8.39 20.33 5.48
C ARG A 389 -7.45 20.27 4.29
N SER A 390 -6.27 19.69 4.52
CA SER A 390 -5.24 19.52 3.49
C SER A 390 -5.68 18.51 2.43
N TYR A 391 -5.45 18.86 1.17
CA TYR A 391 -5.69 17.99 0.04
C TYR A 391 -4.68 18.24 -1.09
N PHE A 392 -4.37 17.17 -1.82
CA PHE A 392 -3.66 17.22 -3.09
C PHE A 392 -4.56 16.68 -4.20
N THR A 393 -4.23 17.00 -5.43
CA THR A 393 -4.90 16.43 -6.60
C THR A 393 -3.95 15.65 -7.49
N PHE A 394 -4.50 14.69 -8.24
CA PHE A 394 -3.81 14.02 -9.33
C PHE A 394 -4.69 14.05 -10.59
N GLY A 395 -4.06 14.01 -11.77
CA GLY A 395 -4.78 14.06 -13.04
C GLY A 395 -3.93 13.69 -14.25
N SER A 396 -4.59 13.70 -15.41
CA SER A 396 -3.99 13.51 -16.73
C SER A 396 -3.56 14.81 -17.39
N ASP A 397 -3.83 15.93 -16.74
CA ASP A 397 -3.48 17.29 -17.11
C ASP A 397 -2.43 17.87 -16.13
N VAL A 398 -1.87 19.02 -16.50
CA VAL A 398 -0.79 19.67 -15.75
C VAL A 398 -1.28 20.14 -14.38
N PRO A 399 -0.54 19.89 -13.28
CA PRO A 399 -0.95 20.31 -11.94
C PRO A 399 -1.01 21.84 -11.81
N GLN A 400 -1.98 22.32 -11.06
CA GLN A 400 -2.28 23.75 -10.91
C GLN A 400 -1.99 24.30 -9.50
N ARG A 401 -1.56 23.44 -8.56
CA ARG A 401 -1.29 23.82 -7.17
C ARG A 401 -0.06 23.09 -6.65
N PRO A 402 0.70 23.65 -5.70
CA PRO A 402 1.81 22.95 -5.07
C PRO A 402 1.35 21.65 -4.40
N GLY A 403 2.13 20.59 -4.58
CA GLY A 403 1.82 19.25 -4.10
C GLY A 403 0.95 18.41 -5.04
N ASP A 404 0.34 19.01 -6.06
CA ASP A 404 -0.47 18.28 -7.04
C ASP A 404 0.40 17.51 -8.04
N TYR A 405 -0.15 16.42 -8.56
CA TYR A 405 0.46 15.51 -9.52
C TYR A 405 -0.28 15.56 -10.85
N GLY A 406 0.44 15.40 -11.96
CA GLY A 406 -0.19 15.44 -13.27
C GLY A 406 0.68 14.90 -14.39
N ILE A 407 0.26 15.16 -15.63
CA ILE A 407 0.99 14.81 -16.84
C ILE A 407 1.26 16.07 -17.65
N GLU A 408 2.52 16.28 -18.04
CA GLU A 408 2.95 17.35 -18.94
C GLU A 408 3.46 16.73 -20.25
N THR A 409 3.10 17.31 -21.40
CA THR A 409 3.67 16.89 -22.69
C THR A 409 4.67 17.94 -23.16
N VAL A 410 5.93 17.53 -23.33
CA VAL A 410 7.04 18.40 -23.74
C VAL A 410 7.77 17.74 -24.90
N GLY A 411 7.86 18.44 -26.04
CA GLY A 411 8.52 17.91 -27.23
C GLY A 411 7.91 16.61 -27.77
N GLY A 412 6.60 16.42 -27.59
CA GLY A 412 5.88 15.19 -27.99
C GLY A 412 5.99 14.02 -27.01
N MET A 413 6.81 14.14 -25.96
CA MET A 413 6.94 13.12 -24.91
C MET A 413 6.09 13.51 -23.70
N ALA A 414 5.32 12.56 -23.17
CA ALA A 414 4.53 12.75 -21.97
C ALA A 414 5.35 12.41 -20.71
N TRP A 415 5.24 13.24 -19.68
CA TRP A 415 5.97 13.13 -18.41
C TRP A 415 5.03 13.10 -17.24
N LEU A 416 5.29 12.23 -16.27
CA LEU A 416 4.75 12.35 -14.92
C LEU A 416 5.40 13.57 -14.25
N VAL A 417 4.58 14.44 -13.68
CA VAL A 417 5.05 15.67 -13.04
C VAL A 417 4.44 15.90 -11.67
N ARG A 418 5.14 16.66 -10.83
CA ARG A 418 4.65 17.18 -9.55
C ARG A 418 4.87 18.69 -9.51
N ALA A 419 3.87 19.45 -9.11
CA ALA A 419 4.02 20.88 -8.86
C ALA A 419 4.62 21.13 -7.46
N ALA A 420 5.57 22.04 -7.39
CA ALA A 420 6.13 22.58 -6.14
C ALA A 420 6.03 24.12 -6.17
N GLU A 421 6.08 24.74 -4.99
CA GLU A 421 6.28 26.19 -4.91
C GLU A 421 7.65 26.53 -5.48
N ALA A 422 7.74 27.58 -6.31
CA ALA A 422 9.03 28.08 -6.76
C ALA A 422 9.85 28.56 -5.55
N ASP A 423 11.10 28.09 -5.48
CA ASP A 423 12.07 28.49 -4.47
C ASP A 423 12.21 30.04 -4.45
N GLU A 424 12.21 30.64 -3.25
CA GLU A 424 12.29 32.10 -3.07
C GLU A 424 13.57 32.71 -3.69
N THR A 425 14.60 31.88 -3.93
CA THR A 425 15.86 32.27 -4.58
C THR A 425 15.74 32.51 -6.10
N ILE A 426 14.67 32.04 -6.74
CA ILE A 426 14.38 32.35 -8.15
C ILE A 426 13.80 33.76 -8.19
N LYS A 427 14.62 34.74 -8.61
CA LYS A 427 14.31 36.18 -8.70
C LYS A 427 12.81 36.42 -8.93
N ARG A 428 12.09 36.80 -7.86
CA ARG A 428 10.70 37.26 -7.89
C ARG A 428 10.57 38.39 -8.91
N ARG A 429 10.20 38.08 -10.15
CA ARG A 429 9.78 39.09 -11.12
C ARG A 429 8.41 39.52 -10.64
N LYS A 430 8.34 40.70 -10.01
CA LYS A 430 7.10 41.35 -9.55
C LYS A 430 6.06 41.37 -10.69
N ILE A 431 5.22 40.35 -10.71
CA ILE A 431 3.93 40.32 -11.37
C ILE A 431 2.99 39.73 -10.30
N ALA A 432 1.90 40.45 -10.05
CA ALA A 432 1.01 40.36 -8.89
C ALA A 432 0.58 38.93 -8.50
N ASP A 433 0.52 38.64 -7.19
CA ASP A 433 -0.20 37.55 -6.47
C ASP A 433 -0.30 36.13 -7.11
N GLU A 434 0.39 35.85 -8.21
CA GLU A 434 0.44 34.55 -8.86
C GLU A 434 1.57 33.73 -8.25
N VAL A 435 1.20 32.65 -7.57
CA VAL A 435 2.14 31.61 -7.15
C VAL A 435 2.81 31.05 -8.40
N VAL A 436 4.08 31.40 -8.62
CA VAL A 436 4.87 30.79 -9.70
C VAL A 436 5.09 29.32 -9.33
N LEU A 437 4.49 28.43 -10.10
CA LEU A 437 4.62 26.98 -9.89
C LEU A 437 5.86 26.46 -10.59
N TYR A 438 6.69 25.71 -9.86
CA TYR A 438 7.74 24.90 -10.45
C TYR A 438 7.21 23.49 -10.73
N VAL A 439 7.14 23.11 -12.00
CA VAL A 439 6.71 21.77 -12.41
C VAL A 439 7.93 20.86 -12.49
N GLN A 440 8.09 20.01 -11.47
CA GLN A 440 9.16 19.01 -11.42
C GLN A 440 8.79 17.82 -12.29
N ARG A 441 9.61 17.53 -13.31
CA ARG A 441 9.48 16.33 -14.15
C ARG A 441 10.08 15.12 -13.45
N LEU A 442 9.27 14.07 -13.31
CA LEU A 442 9.62 12.89 -12.51
C LEU A 442 10.11 11.75 -13.39
N MET A 443 9.32 11.36 -14.40
CA MET A 443 9.59 10.21 -15.24
C MET A 443 8.80 10.32 -16.55
N PRO A 444 9.38 9.96 -17.72
CA PRO A 444 8.62 9.86 -18.96
C PRO A 444 7.64 8.69 -18.90
N LEU A 445 6.45 8.83 -19.49
CA LEU A 445 5.43 7.78 -19.49
C LEU A 445 5.93 6.48 -20.11
N ASP A 446 6.78 6.57 -21.14
CA ASP A 446 7.34 5.40 -21.84
C ASP A 446 8.34 4.59 -20.99
N ALA A 447 8.81 5.14 -19.86
CA ALA A 447 9.61 4.39 -18.90
C ALA A 447 8.76 3.50 -17.97
N LEU A 448 7.43 3.68 -17.95
CA LEU A 448 6.53 2.79 -17.22
C LEU A 448 6.38 1.48 -17.99
N ARG A 449 6.47 0.34 -17.29
CA ARG A 449 6.13 -0.96 -17.88
C ARG A 449 4.62 -1.16 -18.01
N ILE A 450 3.83 -0.48 -17.16
CA ILE A 450 2.37 -0.45 -17.27
C ILE A 450 1.95 0.56 -18.35
N GLN A 451 1.20 0.09 -19.33
CA GLN A 451 0.82 0.87 -20.52
C GLN A 451 -0.47 1.67 -20.29
N GLY A 452 -0.61 2.80 -20.96
CA GLY A 452 -1.85 3.58 -21.04
C GLY A 452 -1.99 4.72 -20.01
N ARG A 453 -2.70 5.77 -20.41
CA ARG A 453 -2.88 7.00 -19.59
C ARG A 453 -3.56 6.75 -18.24
N HIS A 454 -4.48 5.80 -18.15
CA HIS A 454 -5.11 5.45 -16.87
C HIS A 454 -4.13 4.82 -15.88
N ASN A 455 -3.12 4.11 -16.38
CA ASN A 455 -2.04 3.56 -15.54
C ASN A 455 -1.05 4.64 -15.12
N ALA A 456 -0.79 5.63 -15.97
CA ALA A 456 -0.06 6.83 -15.58
C ALA A 456 -0.78 7.61 -14.46
N THR A 457 -2.09 7.80 -14.54
CA THR A 457 -2.84 8.45 -13.45
C THR A 457 -2.90 7.60 -12.17
N ASN A 458 -3.00 6.26 -12.28
CA ASN A 458 -2.84 5.35 -11.13
C ASN A 458 -1.45 5.49 -10.49
N ALA A 459 -0.39 5.64 -11.29
CA ALA A 459 0.96 5.86 -10.79
C ALA A 459 1.10 7.19 -10.04
N LEU A 460 0.50 8.27 -10.56
CA LEU A 460 0.45 9.57 -9.87
C LEU A 460 -0.31 9.47 -8.54
N ALA A 461 -1.43 8.74 -8.51
CA ALA A 461 -2.17 8.49 -7.28
C ALA A 461 -1.31 7.74 -6.25
N ALA A 462 -0.61 6.68 -6.67
CA ALA A 462 0.27 5.90 -5.79
C ALA A 462 1.44 6.73 -5.25
N LEU A 463 2.07 7.56 -6.08
CA LEU A 463 3.12 8.50 -5.67
C LEU A 463 2.60 9.52 -4.66
N GLY A 464 1.41 10.09 -4.89
CA GLY A 464 0.78 11.03 -3.98
C GLY A 464 0.48 10.42 -2.60
N LEU A 465 -0.07 9.20 -2.59
CA LEU A 465 -0.40 8.48 -1.35
C LEU A 465 0.86 8.08 -0.57
N ALA A 466 1.85 7.45 -1.23
CA ALA A 466 3.09 7.05 -0.58
C ALA A 466 3.91 8.26 -0.10
N GLY A 467 3.93 9.34 -0.89
CA GLY A 467 4.53 10.62 -0.49
C GLY A 467 3.88 11.22 0.75
N ALA A 468 2.54 11.21 0.83
CA ALA A 468 1.81 11.68 2.01
C ALA A 468 2.03 10.78 3.25
N ALA A 469 2.40 9.51 3.07
CA ALA A 469 2.88 8.62 4.14
C ALA A 469 4.37 8.83 4.48
N GLY A 470 5.02 9.84 3.92
CA GLY A 470 6.41 10.21 4.20
C GLY A 470 7.44 9.32 3.52
N CYS A 471 7.14 8.79 2.33
CA CYS A 471 8.10 8.05 1.50
C CYS A 471 8.89 9.01 0.59
N GLY A 472 10.20 8.80 0.46
CA GLY A 472 11.09 9.63 -0.35
C GLY A 472 10.89 9.42 -1.86
N LEU A 473 10.81 10.50 -2.63
CA LEU A 473 10.47 10.48 -4.05
C LEU A 473 11.44 9.65 -4.90
N ALA A 474 12.75 9.78 -4.68
CA ALA A 474 13.77 9.09 -5.47
C ALA A 474 13.61 7.56 -5.44
N ALA A 475 13.47 6.98 -4.25
CA ALA A 475 13.28 5.53 -4.08
C ALA A 475 11.96 5.04 -4.73
N MET A 476 10.90 5.84 -4.63
CA MET A 476 9.62 5.53 -5.27
C MET A 476 9.72 5.52 -6.80
N LEU A 477 10.42 6.45 -7.42
CA LEU A 477 10.56 6.47 -8.88
C LEU A 477 11.26 5.21 -9.42
N HIS A 478 12.24 4.67 -8.69
CA HIS A 478 12.82 3.37 -9.04
C HIS A 478 11.81 2.22 -8.93
N GLY A 479 11.03 2.17 -7.85
CA GLY A 479 9.97 1.18 -7.69
C GLY A 479 8.91 1.27 -8.78
N LEU A 480 8.52 2.48 -9.16
CA LEU A 480 7.54 2.74 -10.19
C LEU A 480 7.98 2.23 -11.58
N ARG A 481 9.25 2.43 -11.93
CA ARG A 481 9.83 1.94 -13.20
C ARG A 481 9.78 0.41 -13.31
N ASP A 482 9.96 -0.29 -12.19
CA ASP A 482 10.08 -1.75 -12.18
C ASP A 482 8.72 -2.47 -12.15
N TYR A 483 7.65 -1.78 -11.73
CA TYR A 483 6.31 -2.32 -11.55
C TYR A 483 5.71 -2.84 -12.86
N ARG A 484 5.33 -4.12 -12.89
CA ARG A 484 4.84 -4.82 -14.10
C ARG A 484 3.31 -4.89 -14.23
N GLY A 485 2.57 -4.33 -13.28
CA GLY A 485 1.12 -4.47 -13.25
C GLY A 485 0.65 -5.72 -12.50
N GLU A 486 -0.66 -5.78 -12.29
CA GLU A 486 -1.32 -6.91 -11.64
C GLU A 486 -1.70 -7.98 -12.68
N PRO A 487 -1.70 -9.27 -12.32
CA PRO A 487 -2.29 -10.30 -13.16
C PRO A 487 -3.73 -9.97 -13.55
N HIS A 488 -4.11 -10.35 -14.78
CA HIS A 488 -5.46 -10.21 -15.35
C HIS A 488 -5.93 -8.76 -15.54
N ARG A 489 -5.00 -7.83 -15.72
CA ARG A 489 -5.28 -6.41 -15.94
C ARG A 489 -4.45 -5.88 -17.12
N MET A 490 -5.04 -5.94 -18.31
CA MET A 490 -4.36 -5.67 -19.58
C MET A 490 -3.06 -6.49 -19.73
N GLN A 491 -3.12 -7.76 -19.30
CA GLN A 491 -1.98 -8.67 -19.34
C GLN A 491 -1.86 -9.26 -20.75
N SER A 492 -0.71 -9.08 -21.39
CA SER A 492 -0.38 -9.82 -22.62
C SER A 492 -0.17 -11.29 -22.28
N VAL A 493 -0.93 -12.17 -22.93
CA VAL A 493 -0.94 -13.62 -22.70
C VAL A 493 -0.10 -14.34 -23.75
N ALA A 494 -0.29 -13.99 -25.02
CA ALA A 494 0.35 -14.65 -26.16
C ALA A 494 0.33 -13.75 -27.40
N VAL A 495 1.24 -14.00 -28.34
CA VAL A 495 1.17 -13.48 -29.71
C VAL A 495 1.07 -14.66 -30.66
N LEU A 496 -0.05 -14.78 -31.37
CA LEU A 496 -0.33 -15.87 -32.31
C LEU A 496 -0.66 -15.28 -33.67
N ALA A 497 0.08 -15.70 -34.71
CA ALA A 497 -0.09 -15.18 -36.07
C ALA A 497 -0.11 -13.63 -36.13
N ASP A 498 0.80 -12.98 -35.38
CA ASP A 498 0.93 -11.52 -35.27
C ASP A 498 -0.31 -10.82 -34.67
N VAL A 499 -1.15 -11.57 -33.95
CA VAL A 499 -2.26 -11.07 -33.13
C VAL A 499 -1.90 -11.24 -31.66
N GLU A 500 -1.95 -10.16 -30.89
CA GLU A 500 -1.66 -10.21 -29.45
C GLU A 500 -2.94 -10.40 -28.62
N TYR A 501 -2.90 -11.31 -27.66
CA TYR A 501 -4.04 -11.67 -26.81
C TYR A 501 -3.88 -11.04 -25.44
N PHE A 502 -4.88 -10.26 -25.02
CA PHE A 502 -4.90 -9.55 -23.75
C PHE A 502 -5.99 -10.07 -22.82
N ASP A 503 -5.56 -10.41 -21.60
CA ASP A 503 -6.43 -10.69 -20.47
C ASP A 503 -6.65 -9.43 -19.62
N ASP A 504 -7.87 -8.92 -19.65
CA ASP A 504 -8.40 -7.88 -18.78
C ASP A 504 -9.69 -8.39 -18.09
N SER A 505 -9.70 -9.63 -17.62
CA SER A 505 -10.84 -10.23 -16.90
C SER A 505 -11.24 -9.43 -15.64
N LYS A 506 -10.33 -8.63 -15.06
CA LYS A 506 -10.66 -7.69 -13.97
C LYS A 506 -11.52 -6.49 -14.42
N GLY A 507 -11.73 -6.29 -15.73
CA GLY A 507 -12.63 -5.28 -16.31
C GLY A 507 -14.11 -5.62 -16.11
N THR A 508 -14.58 -5.69 -14.86
CA THR A 508 -15.94 -6.17 -14.53
C THR A 508 -17.03 -5.10 -14.58
N ASN A 509 -16.74 -3.92 -15.13
CA ASN A 509 -17.69 -2.80 -15.27
C ASN A 509 -17.41 -2.05 -16.57
N VAL A 510 -18.41 -1.31 -17.04
CA VAL A 510 -18.37 -0.58 -18.32
C VAL A 510 -17.21 0.42 -18.37
N GLY A 511 -16.96 1.14 -17.27
CA GLY A 511 -15.88 2.14 -17.20
C GLY A 511 -14.49 1.53 -17.37
N ALA A 512 -14.26 0.32 -16.87
CA ALA A 512 -13.00 -0.40 -17.02
C ALA A 512 -12.76 -0.78 -18.49
N THR A 513 -13.76 -1.36 -19.14
CA THR A 513 -13.68 -1.73 -20.55
C THR A 513 -13.48 -0.51 -21.45
N VAL A 514 -14.18 0.61 -21.20
CA VAL A 514 -13.94 1.87 -21.94
C VAL A 514 -12.47 2.32 -21.82
N ALA A 515 -11.89 2.25 -20.62
CA ALA A 515 -10.50 2.62 -20.40
C ALA A 515 -9.50 1.68 -21.12
N ALA A 516 -9.80 0.37 -21.15
CA ALA A 516 -9.02 -0.62 -21.89
C ALA A 516 -9.06 -0.37 -23.40
N LEU A 517 -10.25 -0.11 -23.95
CA LEU A 517 -10.46 0.22 -25.36
C LEU A 517 -9.71 1.48 -25.77
N ALA A 518 -9.82 2.55 -25.00
CA ALA A 518 -9.14 3.81 -25.30
C ALA A 518 -7.61 3.69 -25.20
N GLY A 519 -7.11 2.82 -24.31
CA GLY A 519 -5.67 2.56 -24.15
C GLY A 519 -5.09 1.77 -25.32
N LEU A 520 -5.67 0.60 -25.62
CA LEU A 520 -5.13 -0.32 -26.63
C LEU A 520 -5.51 0.10 -28.06
N GLY A 521 -6.74 0.57 -28.24
CA GLY A 521 -7.30 0.98 -29.53
C GLY A 521 -6.61 2.17 -30.18
N ALA A 522 -5.83 2.95 -29.42
CA ALA A 522 -5.04 4.05 -29.96
C ALA A 522 -3.93 3.60 -30.92
N THR A 523 -3.53 2.32 -30.86
CA THR A 523 -2.38 1.79 -31.64
C THR A 523 -2.76 0.67 -32.60
N ARG A 524 -3.92 0.03 -32.43
CA ARG A 524 -4.34 -1.18 -33.16
C ARG A 524 -5.85 -1.37 -33.12
N GLN A 525 -6.38 -2.18 -34.04
CA GLN A 525 -7.78 -2.62 -34.04
C GLN A 525 -7.99 -3.79 -33.07
N LEU A 526 -9.20 -3.89 -32.52
CA LEU A 526 -9.51 -4.81 -31.42
C LEU A 526 -10.61 -5.80 -31.80
N VAL A 527 -10.43 -7.07 -31.45
CA VAL A 527 -11.53 -8.05 -31.38
C VAL A 527 -11.87 -8.29 -29.92
N LEU A 528 -13.09 -7.94 -29.52
CA LEU A 528 -13.48 -7.84 -28.12
C LEU A 528 -14.29 -9.04 -27.67
N ILE A 529 -14.03 -9.54 -26.47
CA ILE A 529 -14.91 -10.50 -25.79
C ILE A 529 -15.61 -9.77 -24.64
N LEU A 530 -16.94 -9.64 -24.74
CA LEU A 530 -17.80 -8.93 -23.79
C LEU A 530 -18.87 -9.83 -23.20
N GLY A 531 -19.26 -9.56 -21.95
CA GLY A 531 -20.44 -10.14 -21.35
C GLY A 531 -20.20 -10.93 -20.06
N GLY A 532 -21.29 -11.45 -19.52
CA GLY A 532 -21.42 -11.91 -18.13
C GLY A 532 -22.65 -11.30 -17.44
N GLU A 533 -22.55 -11.05 -16.13
CA GLU A 533 -23.57 -10.34 -15.34
C GLU A 533 -23.28 -8.83 -15.18
N GLY A 534 -24.13 -7.99 -15.77
CA GLY A 534 -23.97 -6.55 -15.92
C GLY A 534 -24.33 -5.71 -14.69
N LYS A 535 -24.92 -6.29 -13.64
CA LYS A 535 -25.28 -5.61 -12.37
C LYS A 535 -26.12 -4.33 -12.55
N GLY A 536 -26.98 -4.31 -13.57
CA GLY A 536 -27.86 -3.16 -13.86
C GLY A 536 -27.13 -1.91 -14.39
N GLN A 537 -25.92 -2.06 -14.92
CA GLN A 537 -25.19 -0.95 -15.55
C GLN A 537 -25.81 -0.56 -16.90
N ASP A 538 -25.63 0.72 -17.28
CA ASP A 538 -25.87 1.19 -18.64
C ASP A 538 -24.65 0.90 -19.54
N PHE A 539 -24.87 0.12 -20.61
CA PHE A 539 -23.85 -0.26 -21.58
C PHE A 539 -23.65 0.74 -22.73
N SER A 540 -24.50 1.77 -22.84
CA SER A 540 -24.43 2.80 -23.89
C SER A 540 -23.04 3.46 -24.02
N PRO A 541 -22.27 3.70 -22.94
CA PRO A 541 -20.91 4.26 -23.05
C PRO A 541 -19.91 3.39 -23.81
N LEU A 542 -20.19 2.11 -24.07
CA LEU A 542 -19.35 1.25 -24.90
C LEU A 542 -19.46 1.57 -26.40
N LEU A 543 -20.55 2.19 -26.84
CA LEU A 543 -20.86 2.36 -28.26
C LEU A 543 -19.80 3.16 -29.01
N GLU A 544 -19.39 4.32 -28.48
CA GLU A 544 -18.39 5.19 -29.10
C GLU A 544 -17.02 4.49 -29.23
N PRO A 545 -16.39 3.97 -28.15
CA PRO A 545 -15.07 3.36 -28.26
C PRO A 545 -15.09 2.07 -29.10
N ILE A 546 -16.16 1.28 -29.05
CA ILE A 546 -16.29 0.09 -29.91
C ILE A 546 -16.38 0.50 -31.37
N THR A 547 -17.20 1.49 -31.71
CA THR A 547 -17.33 1.97 -33.10
C THR A 547 -16.02 2.52 -33.65
N ARG A 548 -15.17 3.07 -32.77
CA ARG A 548 -13.88 3.66 -33.17
C ARG A 548 -12.75 2.65 -33.29
N TYR A 549 -12.69 1.65 -32.40
CA TYR A 549 -11.50 0.81 -32.24
C TYR A 549 -11.73 -0.69 -32.49
N ALA A 550 -12.98 -1.15 -32.50
CA ALA A 550 -13.28 -2.58 -32.59
C ALA A 550 -13.51 -3.01 -34.05
N ARG A 551 -12.88 -4.13 -34.41
CA ARG A 551 -13.15 -4.87 -35.65
C ARG A 551 -14.36 -5.77 -35.52
N ALA A 552 -14.47 -6.46 -34.39
CA ALA A 552 -15.59 -7.34 -34.07
C ALA A 552 -15.77 -7.44 -32.55
N VAL A 553 -16.98 -7.81 -32.13
CA VAL A 553 -17.33 -8.09 -30.73
C VAL A 553 -17.93 -9.47 -30.65
N VAL A 554 -17.44 -10.28 -29.71
CA VAL A 554 -17.94 -11.59 -29.36
C VAL A 554 -18.61 -11.47 -27.99
N LEU A 555 -19.90 -11.79 -27.94
CA LEU A 555 -20.75 -11.67 -26.77
C LEU A 555 -20.90 -13.04 -26.08
N ILE A 556 -20.75 -13.05 -24.76
CA ILE A 556 -20.91 -14.23 -23.90
C ILE A 556 -21.80 -13.92 -22.69
N GLY A 557 -22.36 -14.96 -22.07
CA GLY A 557 -23.03 -14.86 -20.77
C GLY A 557 -24.41 -14.21 -20.79
N ARG A 558 -24.95 -14.04 -19.57
CA ARG A 558 -26.36 -13.71 -19.29
C ARG A 558 -26.83 -12.41 -19.95
N ASP A 559 -26.05 -11.33 -19.84
CA ASP A 559 -26.46 -9.99 -20.30
C ASP A 559 -25.97 -9.64 -21.71
N ALA A 560 -25.52 -10.64 -22.50
CA ALA A 560 -25.14 -10.47 -23.90
C ALA A 560 -26.21 -9.74 -24.73
N GLY A 561 -27.50 -10.07 -24.53
CA GLY A 561 -28.61 -9.42 -25.23
C GLY A 561 -28.78 -7.93 -24.91
N LEU A 562 -28.47 -7.52 -23.67
CA LEU A 562 -28.50 -6.12 -23.26
C LEU A 562 -27.36 -5.33 -23.90
N ILE A 563 -26.15 -5.89 -23.89
CA ILE A 563 -24.99 -5.31 -24.56
C ILE A 563 -25.27 -5.16 -26.07
N ARG A 564 -25.79 -6.21 -26.72
CA ARG A 564 -26.16 -6.18 -28.14
C ARG A 564 -27.13 -5.03 -28.44
N SER A 565 -28.14 -4.85 -27.60
CA SER A 565 -29.13 -3.79 -27.76
C SER A 565 -28.51 -2.39 -27.62
N ALA A 566 -27.63 -2.19 -26.62
CA ALA A 566 -26.91 -0.94 -26.44
C ALA A 566 -25.94 -0.62 -27.59
N LEU A 567 -25.41 -1.67 -28.25
CA LEU A 567 -24.52 -1.56 -29.40
C LEU A 567 -25.25 -1.52 -30.76
N GLY A 568 -26.58 -1.51 -30.79
CA GLY A 568 -27.36 -1.57 -32.04
C GLY A 568 -27.08 -0.42 -33.03
N GLY A 569 -26.46 0.68 -32.59
CA GLY A 569 -26.06 1.81 -33.42
C GLY A 569 -24.72 1.66 -34.14
N THR A 570 -23.96 0.60 -33.90
CA THR A 570 -22.62 0.40 -34.51
C THR A 570 -22.68 -0.46 -35.78
N GLN A 571 -21.70 -0.28 -36.67
CA GLN A 571 -21.49 -1.14 -37.85
C GLN A 571 -20.56 -2.33 -37.55
N VAL A 572 -20.01 -2.40 -36.34
CA VAL A 572 -19.12 -3.49 -35.91
C VAL A 572 -19.91 -4.80 -35.81
N ARG A 573 -19.30 -5.90 -36.28
CA ARG A 573 -19.93 -7.23 -36.26
C ARG A 573 -20.08 -7.73 -34.82
N LEU A 574 -21.30 -8.07 -34.42
CA LEU A 574 -21.64 -8.62 -33.10
C LEU A 574 -21.96 -10.11 -33.19
N LEU A 575 -21.07 -10.96 -32.67
CA LEU A 575 -21.13 -12.42 -32.70
C LEU A 575 -21.47 -12.97 -31.32
N ASP A 576 -22.10 -14.13 -31.24
CA ASP A 576 -22.40 -14.81 -29.97
C ASP A 576 -21.51 -16.04 -29.81
N ALA A 577 -21.09 -16.32 -28.58
CA ALA A 577 -20.37 -17.53 -28.22
C ALA A 577 -20.97 -18.16 -26.96
N GLU A 578 -21.07 -19.50 -26.94
CA GLU A 578 -21.68 -20.25 -25.84
C GLU A 578 -20.74 -20.40 -24.63
N ASN A 579 -19.42 -20.34 -24.87
CA ASN A 579 -18.38 -20.50 -23.86
C ASN A 579 -17.10 -19.74 -24.27
N MET A 580 -16.13 -19.69 -23.35
CA MET A 580 -14.89 -18.94 -23.57
C MET A 580 -14.04 -19.53 -24.70
N GLN A 581 -14.00 -20.86 -24.86
CA GLN A 581 -13.26 -21.53 -25.93
C GLN A 581 -13.80 -21.13 -27.31
N ALA A 582 -15.11 -21.21 -27.50
CA ALA A 582 -15.78 -20.73 -28.70
C ALA A 582 -15.55 -19.22 -28.91
N ALA A 583 -15.54 -18.43 -27.84
CA ALA A 583 -15.30 -17.00 -27.94
C ALA A 583 -13.89 -16.66 -28.44
N VAL A 584 -12.86 -17.35 -27.92
CA VAL A 584 -11.47 -17.20 -28.37
C VAL A 584 -11.31 -17.63 -29.82
N GLN A 585 -11.92 -18.75 -30.22
CA GLN A 585 -11.88 -19.24 -31.59
C GLN A 585 -12.53 -18.24 -32.57
N ILE A 586 -13.75 -17.78 -32.26
CA ILE A 586 -14.45 -16.77 -33.07
C ILE A 586 -13.63 -15.48 -33.13
N ALA A 587 -13.02 -15.07 -32.02
CA ALA A 587 -12.19 -13.87 -31.98
C ALA A 587 -10.96 -13.99 -32.89
N ALA A 588 -10.29 -15.15 -32.87
CA ALA A 588 -9.15 -15.44 -33.74
C ALA A 588 -9.55 -15.43 -35.22
N GLU A 589 -10.72 -15.97 -35.58
CA GLU A 589 -11.24 -15.96 -36.95
C GLU A 589 -11.57 -14.54 -37.47
N GLN A 590 -11.87 -13.59 -36.58
CA GLN A 590 -12.13 -12.19 -36.96
C GLN A 590 -10.86 -11.32 -36.95
N ALA A 591 -9.81 -11.74 -36.25
CA ALA A 591 -8.59 -10.95 -36.11
C ALA A 591 -7.72 -10.99 -37.38
N GLN A 592 -6.97 -9.91 -37.60
CA GLN A 592 -5.99 -9.76 -38.69
C GLN A 592 -4.59 -9.48 -38.09
N SER A 593 -3.54 -9.74 -38.87
CA SER A 593 -2.14 -9.40 -38.50
C SER A 593 -2.04 -7.96 -37.98
N GLY A 594 -1.45 -7.77 -36.80
CA GLY A 594 -1.32 -6.48 -36.12
C GLY A 594 -2.51 -6.08 -35.24
N ASP A 595 -3.60 -6.83 -35.23
CA ASP A 595 -4.72 -6.62 -34.30
C ASP A 595 -4.40 -7.13 -32.89
N ALA A 596 -5.32 -6.87 -31.95
CA ALA A 596 -5.36 -7.57 -30.67
C ALA A 596 -6.72 -8.17 -30.36
N VAL A 597 -6.70 -9.33 -29.70
CA VAL A 597 -7.88 -9.92 -29.05
C VAL A 597 -7.87 -9.49 -27.59
N LEU A 598 -8.97 -8.90 -27.11
CA LEU A 598 -9.07 -8.39 -25.75
C LEU A 598 -10.29 -8.98 -25.03
N LEU A 599 -10.03 -9.73 -23.95
CA LEU A 599 -11.04 -10.07 -22.96
C LEU A 599 -11.17 -8.93 -21.96
N SER A 600 -12.19 -8.07 -22.12
CA SER A 600 -12.51 -7.01 -21.16
C SER A 600 -14.03 -6.93 -20.98
N PRO A 601 -14.62 -7.79 -20.12
CA PRO A 601 -16.00 -8.24 -20.26
C PRO A 601 -17.09 -7.19 -19.96
N ALA A 602 -16.76 -6.07 -19.32
CA ALA A 602 -17.68 -5.06 -18.78
C ALA A 602 -18.68 -5.58 -17.72
N CYS A 603 -18.60 -6.87 -17.38
CA CYS A 603 -19.53 -7.60 -16.54
C CYS A 603 -18.81 -8.47 -15.49
N ALA A 604 -19.50 -8.77 -14.40
CA ALA A 604 -19.09 -9.79 -13.45
C ALA A 604 -19.16 -11.20 -14.07
N SER A 605 -18.45 -12.14 -13.45
CA SER A 605 -18.23 -13.48 -13.99
C SER A 605 -19.19 -14.55 -13.48
N PHE A 606 -20.00 -14.24 -12.46
CA PHE A 606 -20.70 -15.23 -11.63
C PHE A 606 -21.79 -16.03 -12.34
N ASP A 607 -22.18 -15.63 -13.55
CA ASP A 607 -23.14 -16.35 -14.38
C ASP A 607 -22.53 -17.58 -15.07
N MET A 608 -21.22 -17.54 -15.38
CA MET A 608 -20.51 -18.60 -16.09
C MET A 608 -19.30 -19.15 -15.35
N PHE A 609 -18.78 -18.44 -14.33
CA PHE A 609 -17.51 -18.75 -13.66
C PHE A 609 -17.57 -18.45 -12.15
N ASP A 610 -16.80 -19.20 -11.36
CA ASP A 610 -16.68 -18.97 -9.91
C ASP A 610 -16.24 -17.55 -9.51
N ASN A 611 -15.30 -16.97 -10.26
CA ASN A 611 -14.76 -15.62 -10.05
C ASN A 611 -14.04 -15.13 -11.33
N TYR A 612 -13.49 -13.92 -11.30
CA TYR A 612 -12.83 -13.34 -12.48
C TYR A 612 -11.48 -14.03 -12.75
N GLU A 613 -10.81 -14.58 -11.74
CA GLU A 613 -9.58 -15.35 -11.89
C GLU A 613 -9.85 -16.66 -12.64
N HIS A 614 -10.94 -17.37 -12.31
CA HIS A 614 -11.37 -18.55 -13.03
C HIS A 614 -11.69 -18.21 -14.50
N ARG A 615 -12.40 -17.10 -14.76
CA ARG A 615 -12.65 -16.63 -16.13
C ARG A 615 -11.34 -16.34 -16.89
N ALA A 616 -10.37 -15.72 -16.22
CA ALA A 616 -9.06 -15.44 -16.79
C ALA A 616 -8.28 -16.72 -17.12
N HIS A 617 -8.25 -17.68 -16.20
CA HIS A 617 -7.62 -18.98 -16.44
C HIS A 617 -8.24 -19.69 -17.63
N VAL A 618 -9.57 -19.74 -17.72
CA VAL A 618 -10.25 -20.38 -18.86
C VAL A 618 -9.93 -19.67 -20.18
N PHE A 619 -9.77 -18.34 -20.18
CA PHE A 619 -9.32 -17.60 -21.36
C PHE A 619 -7.87 -17.92 -21.73
N CYS A 620 -6.95 -17.89 -20.77
CA CYS A 620 -5.56 -18.25 -20.99
C CYS A 620 -5.41 -19.68 -21.50
N ASP A 621 -6.13 -20.64 -20.92
CA ASP A 621 -6.14 -22.04 -21.33
C ASP A 621 -6.68 -22.19 -22.76
N ALA A 622 -7.73 -21.44 -23.12
CA ALA A 622 -8.27 -21.43 -24.49
C ALA A 622 -7.27 -20.88 -25.51
N VAL A 623 -6.56 -19.80 -25.17
CA VAL A 623 -5.49 -19.22 -26.01
C VAL A 623 -4.32 -20.19 -26.14
N GLN A 624 -3.93 -20.86 -25.05
CA GLN A 624 -2.86 -21.87 -25.06
C GLN A 624 -3.22 -23.11 -25.88
N SER A 625 -4.46 -23.61 -25.78
CA SER A 625 -4.95 -24.70 -26.60
C SER A 625 -4.88 -24.36 -28.08
N MET A 626 -5.31 -23.15 -28.46
CA MET A 626 -5.24 -22.67 -29.83
C MET A 626 -3.79 -22.49 -30.31
N ALA A 627 -2.88 -22.04 -29.45
CA ALA A 627 -1.45 -21.97 -29.78
C ALA A 627 -0.87 -23.37 -30.07
N ALA A 628 -1.23 -24.36 -29.26
CA ALA A 628 -0.82 -25.75 -29.46
C ALA A 628 -1.36 -26.31 -30.79
N ASP A 629 -2.61 -26.02 -31.14
CA ASP A 629 -3.22 -26.42 -32.43
C ASP A 629 -2.51 -25.77 -33.64
N LEU A 630 -1.97 -24.56 -33.46
CA LEU A 630 -1.15 -23.85 -34.44
C LEU A 630 0.33 -24.29 -34.43
N GLY A 631 0.73 -25.19 -33.53
CA GLY A 631 2.11 -25.67 -33.40
C GLY A 631 3.07 -24.66 -32.77
N VAL A 632 2.56 -23.65 -32.04
CA VAL A 632 3.35 -22.63 -31.33
C VAL A 632 3.51 -23.04 -29.86
N LEU A 633 4.74 -23.13 -29.37
CA LEU A 633 5.03 -23.30 -27.94
C LEU A 633 5.10 -21.91 -27.29
N LEU A 634 4.22 -21.66 -26.30
CA LEU A 634 4.13 -20.43 -25.52
C LEU A 634 4.98 -20.43 -24.25
#